data_AF-A0A7C7USL9-F1
#
_entry.id   AF-A0A7C7USL9-F1
#
_cell.length_a   1.000
_cell.length_b   1.000
_cell.length_c   1.000
_cell.angle_alpha   90.00
_cell.angle_beta   90.00
_cell.angle_gamma   90.00
#
_symmetry.space_group_name_H-M   'P 1'
#
loop_
_entity.id
_entity.type
_entity.pdbx_description
1 polymer ?
#
loop_
_entity_poly.entity_id
_entity_poly.type
_entity_poly.pdbx_seq_one_letter_code
_entity_poly.pdbx_strand_id
1 'polypeptide(L)'
;MPKLQDAIKYSVEGPLHKAIEYLEEILRSNPWEKIAASYLADVYCRLGKYERAYILLSKMREKGAWDEELESQWKRVNRIWQDLKKVEKSRFRGEMFLSRAIVPDGKGGYLVDTLGFPGTWDVQIDLPRYLPPGAYLRVLKSLAWATGEIRKGNIRSAKCLPFQMVMFTGTVKVEEKKEESISISFLERKGEGYKWLVSVGWEFLFWEREVQRREIREIIEGGSFRIRQETERTIHSMSPETDPRLVLVSLGLASDYAVTILRDRLLDQGIPAAASFVRSLKYIEDYLDTYSSMPELKNRPPHIFAISVLDATIREACLVIAMLRQRFPQAFVIVGGPTSQTPEQFAALVPDFDILIRGDGDEVLSQVVRTIGKTKRTDGLSDAQIERLKGFPGGLIIQQKNRRIVHRIDYTNIPKRYHLPRPDRKKTIYYWQTSRGCPYDCRFCYKWSGKRYHMVVPWEDDLEGVSMAKRSALAMKEFLLSRLALEWPEGISKTRLEELLKESKVSGRPISRLDLNEKIFIVIEDDDFLINRERIREFYRIVDQLGLQRYFVFTAITSVRTLYRGGDVVDREILEWLKACNFKSIDIGSDGLCRSTISENQKGYTLDRHVIPLNMLLKEMGFFAFNNTIVTTPYTTIPQFIESLIFYILCPYPINIAIEIGIMGHIGTKYTNEDIVNQQYDWQGEDGEDYGHFKIKDNYFVPVGFPEYALNSSHMISYADPKVRELVLKFPHQEPIRFFKDNDIEAEEVENVVKSWIEASDVQPEISALGRSLQLLQRRNNNRDFTHAILTIKEEMSMLGLSSFVQYYGRLKEDKIKNDPQYKWIIGQRLKTARHKEMRRWEDVERGLKLLVEKAPWYFRPHQELIILLINRGKVSAAVEHFSLYQVIDPNILFYFDFFNHLIKALHIEDTIRKDRVLFHIPRYYTISPIYYFLALLKEMGGGEKVKDFSFSRCSPQDVENLYDLFDYLTIDIIKGVISNCSLDISEELRKGREINFMGVPVRLENGGRRLALDYRRIRTDAALSIE
;
A
#
# COMPACT_ATOMS: atom_id res chain seq x y z
N MET A 1 31.42 1.45 -32.11
CA MET A 1 31.66 2.59 -31.20
C MET A 1 30.44 3.49 -31.24
N PRO A 2 29.85 3.82 -30.08
CA PRO A 2 28.76 4.78 -30.00
C PRO A 2 29.19 6.14 -30.55
N LYS A 3 28.29 6.85 -31.26
CA LYS A 3 28.59 8.20 -31.75
C LYS A 3 28.49 9.18 -30.58
N LEU A 4 29.44 10.11 -30.50
CA LEU A 4 29.45 11.17 -29.48
C LEU A 4 28.15 11.98 -29.46
N GLN A 5 27.55 12.25 -30.64
CA GLN A 5 26.25 12.93 -30.73
C GLN A 5 25.11 12.15 -30.07
N ASP A 6 25.09 10.82 -30.19
CA ASP A 6 24.08 9.99 -29.52
C ASP A 6 24.29 9.99 -28.00
N ALA A 7 25.55 9.96 -27.57
CA ALA A 7 25.93 10.04 -26.16
C ALA A 7 25.55 11.39 -25.52
N ILE A 8 25.77 12.49 -26.24
CA ILE A 8 25.36 13.84 -25.85
C ILE A 8 23.83 13.94 -25.79
N LYS A 9 23.13 13.47 -26.83
CA LYS A 9 21.67 13.45 -26.84
C LYS A 9 21.11 12.69 -25.64
N TYR A 10 21.67 11.52 -25.33
CA TYR A 10 21.28 10.78 -24.13
C TYR A 10 21.62 11.52 -22.83
N SER A 11 22.73 12.25 -22.78
CA SER A 11 23.12 13.01 -21.59
C SER A 11 22.22 14.23 -21.32
N VAL A 12 21.66 14.85 -22.36
CA VAL A 12 20.80 16.04 -22.25
C VAL A 12 19.32 15.66 -22.11
N GLU A 13 18.83 14.73 -22.96
CA GLU A 13 17.39 14.49 -23.14
C GLU A 13 16.99 13.00 -23.05
N GLY A 14 17.93 12.10 -22.76
CA GLY A 14 17.69 10.66 -22.81
C GLY A 14 18.11 9.89 -21.55
N PRO A 15 18.10 8.55 -21.61
CA PRO A 15 18.45 7.71 -20.46
C PRO A 15 19.92 7.88 -20.05
N LEU A 16 20.15 8.45 -18.87
CA LEU A 16 21.49 8.75 -18.36
C LEU A 16 22.38 7.52 -18.18
N HIS A 17 21.82 6.33 -17.91
CA HIS A 17 22.62 5.10 -17.87
C HIS A 17 23.23 4.77 -19.24
N LYS A 18 22.50 5.01 -20.34
CA LYS A 18 23.05 4.88 -21.71
C LYS A 18 24.03 6.00 -22.02
N ALA A 19 23.77 7.21 -21.52
CA ALA A 19 24.72 8.31 -21.64
C ALA A 19 26.05 7.97 -20.96
N ILE A 20 26.02 7.47 -19.72
CA ILE A 20 27.21 7.02 -18.98
C ILE A 20 27.90 5.90 -19.74
N GLU A 21 27.18 4.85 -20.13
CA GLU A 21 27.75 3.73 -20.88
C GLU A 21 28.48 4.22 -22.14
N TYR A 22 27.83 5.07 -22.92
CA TYR A 22 28.38 5.55 -24.19
C TYR A 22 29.54 6.52 -23.97
N LEU A 23 29.42 7.46 -23.03
CA LEU A 23 30.47 8.42 -22.70
C LEU A 23 31.69 7.73 -22.08
N GLU A 24 31.50 6.72 -21.23
CA GLU A 24 32.58 5.89 -20.71
C GLU A 24 33.24 5.04 -21.80
N GLU A 25 32.47 4.44 -22.72
CA GLU A 25 33.04 3.67 -23.83
C GLU A 25 33.86 4.57 -24.78
N ILE A 26 33.38 5.80 -25.02
CA ILE A 26 34.12 6.84 -25.76
C ILE A 26 35.42 7.19 -25.02
N LEU A 27 35.37 7.44 -23.71
CA LEU A 27 36.56 7.78 -22.92
C LEU A 27 37.51 6.60 -22.68
N ARG A 28 37.03 5.35 -22.71
CA ARG A 28 37.94 4.17 -22.73
C ARG A 28 38.75 4.12 -24.02
N SER A 29 38.13 4.52 -25.12
CA SER A 29 38.74 4.45 -26.46
C SER A 29 39.54 5.71 -26.81
N ASN A 30 39.10 6.87 -26.31
CA ASN A 30 39.77 8.16 -26.41
C ASN A 30 39.68 8.87 -25.04
N PRO A 31 40.63 8.60 -24.11
CA PRO A 31 40.60 9.13 -22.73
C PRO A 31 40.64 10.64 -22.61
N TRP A 32 40.97 11.35 -23.68
CA TRP A 32 41.17 12.79 -23.71
C TRP A 32 40.09 13.53 -24.51
N GLU A 33 38.99 12.85 -24.85
CA GLU A 33 37.84 13.49 -25.47
C GLU A 33 37.19 14.44 -24.45
N LYS A 34 37.39 15.74 -24.66
CA LYS A 34 36.97 16.81 -23.75
C LYS A 34 35.47 16.92 -23.58
N ILE A 35 34.73 16.82 -24.68
CA ILE A 35 33.28 16.94 -24.70
C ILE A 35 32.67 15.77 -23.94
N ALA A 36 33.13 14.55 -24.21
CA ALA A 36 32.70 13.36 -23.50
C ALA A 36 33.02 13.44 -22.00
N ALA A 37 34.22 13.93 -21.63
CA ALA A 37 34.61 14.12 -20.24
C ALA A 37 33.76 15.20 -19.54
N SER A 38 33.46 16.32 -20.22
CA SER A 38 32.62 17.40 -19.70
C SER A 38 31.18 16.93 -19.46
N TYR A 39 30.57 16.29 -20.46
CA TYR A 39 29.21 15.74 -20.34
C TYR A 39 29.15 14.59 -19.34
N LEU A 40 30.17 13.74 -19.24
CA LEU A 40 30.21 12.69 -18.22
C LEU A 40 30.40 13.27 -16.81
N ALA A 41 31.24 14.29 -16.65
CA ALA A 41 31.39 14.99 -15.39
C ALA A 41 30.09 15.71 -14.99
N ASP A 42 29.38 16.32 -15.93
CA ASP A 42 28.08 16.93 -15.70
C ASP A 42 27.02 15.89 -15.30
N VAL A 43 26.96 14.77 -16.02
CA VAL A 43 26.11 13.63 -15.66
C VAL A 43 26.47 13.10 -14.27
N TYR A 44 27.75 12.99 -13.91
CA TYR A 44 28.17 12.62 -12.55
C TYR A 44 27.77 13.65 -11.50
N CYS A 45 27.87 14.95 -11.79
CA CYS A 45 27.43 16.01 -10.89
C CYS A 45 25.91 15.98 -10.66
N ARG A 46 25.13 15.78 -11.72
CA ARG A 46 23.67 15.63 -11.66
C ARG A 46 23.23 14.39 -10.89
N LEU A 47 24.08 13.36 -10.85
CA LEU A 47 23.89 12.14 -10.05
C LEU A 47 24.50 12.23 -8.65
N GLY A 48 24.97 13.39 -8.20
CA GLY A 48 25.59 13.58 -6.89
C GLY A 48 26.96 12.91 -6.72
N LYS A 49 27.54 12.33 -7.78
CA LYS A 49 28.83 11.64 -7.79
C LYS A 49 29.99 12.65 -7.93
N TYR A 50 30.03 13.66 -7.07
CA TYR A 50 31.02 14.76 -7.12
C TYR A 50 32.46 14.28 -7.02
N GLU A 51 32.73 13.21 -6.28
CA GLU A 51 34.05 12.57 -6.23
C GLU A 51 34.46 12.02 -7.60
N ARG A 52 33.56 11.35 -8.32
CA ARG A 52 33.85 10.80 -9.66
C ARG A 52 34.04 11.91 -10.68
N ALA A 53 33.19 12.93 -10.64
CA ALA A 53 33.36 14.13 -11.48
C ALA A 53 34.69 14.83 -11.18
N TYR A 54 35.05 14.97 -9.90
CA TYR A 54 36.32 15.56 -9.47
C TYR A 54 37.50 14.72 -9.97
N ILE A 55 37.48 13.40 -9.80
CA ILE A 55 38.56 12.51 -10.26
C ILE A 55 38.69 12.57 -11.79
N LEU A 56 37.58 12.50 -12.51
CA LEU A 56 37.56 12.57 -13.98
C LEU A 56 38.17 13.88 -14.48
N LEU A 57 37.68 15.02 -13.97
CA LEU A 57 38.19 16.32 -14.35
C LEU A 57 39.63 16.54 -13.87
N SER A 58 40.01 16.05 -12.68
CA SER A 58 41.41 16.15 -12.21
C SER A 58 42.37 15.36 -13.10
N LYS A 59 41.96 14.19 -13.61
CA LYS A 59 42.75 13.42 -14.59
C LYS A 59 42.91 14.14 -15.92
N MET A 60 41.87 14.84 -16.39
CA MET A 60 41.95 15.68 -17.59
C MET A 60 42.93 16.85 -17.37
N ARG A 61 42.94 17.42 -16.17
CA ARG A 61 43.83 18.53 -15.75
C ARG A 61 45.30 18.15 -15.74
N GLU A 62 45.62 16.99 -15.16
CA GLU A 62 47.01 16.50 -15.01
C GLU A 62 47.70 16.22 -16.36
N LYS A 63 46.93 16.07 -17.44
CA LYS A 63 47.42 15.57 -18.74
C LYS A 63 47.31 16.59 -19.88
N GLY A 64 46.87 17.81 -19.61
CA GLY A 64 46.92 18.94 -20.55
C GLY A 64 45.76 19.06 -21.55
N ALA A 65 44.75 18.18 -21.50
CA ALA A 65 43.52 18.33 -22.28
C ALA A 65 42.53 19.20 -21.51
N TRP A 66 42.71 20.52 -21.58
CA TRP A 66 42.10 21.49 -20.67
C TRP A 66 41.69 22.78 -21.40
N ASP A 67 40.67 23.47 -20.91
CA ASP A 67 40.21 24.80 -21.36
C ASP A 67 39.47 25.52 -20.22
N GLU A 68 39.08 26.78 -20.44
CA GLU A 68 38.42 27.61 -19.42
C GLU A 68 37.09 27.01 -18.92
N GLU A 69 36.37 26.30 -19.79
CA GLU A 69 35.09 25.68 -19.46
C GLU A 69 35.27 24.49 -18.51
N LEU A 70 36.22 23.60 -18.81
CA LEU A 70 36.60 22.50 -17.91
C LEU A 70 37.23 23.00 -16.60
N GLU A 71 38.01 24.09 -16.61
CA GLU A 71 38.55 24.70 -15.40
C GLU A 71 37.44 25.27 -14.49
N SER A 72 36.45 25.94 -15.08
CA SER A 72 35.27 26.43 -14.36
C SER A 72 34.46 25.28 -13.74
N GLN A 73 34.21 24.24 -14.53
CA GLN A 73 33.51 23.04 -14.09
C GLN A 73 34.27 22.35 -12.94
N TRP A 74 35.59 22.17 -13.06
CA TRP A 74 36.43 21.57 -12.03
C TRP A 74 36.44 22.39 -10.73
N LYS A 75 36.59 23.72 -10.80
CA LYS A 75 36.55 24.59 -9.61
C LYS A 75 35.22 24.46 -8.88
N ARG A 76 34.11 24.45 -9.62
CA ARG A 76 32.76 24.24 -9.07
C ARG A 76 32.65 22.90 -8.36
N VAL A 77 33.07 21.82 -9.02
CA VAL A 77 33.02 20.45 -8.47
C VAL A 77 33.92 20.29 -7.25
N ASN A 78 35.14 20.82 -7.28
CA ASN A 78 36.08 20.75 -6.16
C ASN A 78 35.56 21.50 -4.93
N ARG A 79 35.00 22.71 -5.11
CA ARG A 79 34.41 23.48 -4.00
C ARG A 79 33.31 22.69 -3.31
N ILE A 80 32.33 22.22 -4.10
CA ILE A 80 31.21 21.41 -3.60
C ILE A 80 31.72 20.17 -2.87
N TRP A 81 32.74 19.49 -3.42
CA TRP A 81 33.35 18.32 -2.81
C TRP A 81 34.03 18.60 -1.45
N GLN A 82 34.71 19.74 -1.31
CA GLN A 82 35.35 20.12 -0.04
C GLN A 82 34.32 20.52 1.03
N ASP A 83 33.24 21.19 0.63
CA ASP A 83 32.15 21.58 1.53
C ASP A 83 31.40 20.35 2.06
N LEU A 84 31.14 19.36 1.19
CA LEU A 84 30.58 18.06 1.58
C LEU A 84 31.45 17.34 2.63
N LYS A 85 32.79 17.31 2.44
CA LYS A 85 33.72 16.71 3.41
C LYS A 85 33.70 17.40 4.78
N LYS A 86 33.42 18.70 4.85
CA LYS A 86 33.29 19.44 6.12
C LYS A 86 31.97 19.11 6.82
N VAL A 87 30.87 19.07 6.09
CA VAL A 87 29.54 18.72 6.62
C VAL A 87 29.53 17.29 7.16
N GLU A 88 30.15 16.33 6.46
CA GLU A 88 30.27 14.95 6.93
C GLU A 88 31.01 14.84 8.29
N LYS A 89 32.02 15.69 8.53
CA LYS A 89 32.79 15.69 9.79
C LYS A 89 32.02 16.21 11.01
N SER A 90 30.98 17.04 10.82
CA SER A 90 30.24 17.69 11.91
C SER A 90 28.85 17.10 12.18
N ARG A 91 28.33 16.27 11.25
CA ARG A 91 26.95 15.74 11.18
C ARG A 91 26.42 14.98 12.41
N PHE A 92 27.25 14.66 13.40
CA PHE A 92 26.91 13.72 14.50
C PHE A 92 27.08 14.28 15.93
N ARG A 93 27.34 15.58 16.10
CA ARG A 93 27.44 16.19 17.45
C ARG A 93 26.15 16.91 17.81
N GLY A 94 25.26 16.30 18.61
CA GLY A 94 24.36 17.09 19.46
C GLY A 94 22.90 16.64 19.69
N GLU A 95 22.27 15.80 18.88
CA GLU A 95 20.82 15.53 19.03
C GLU A 95 20.41 14.06 19.13
N MET A 96 19.59 13.75 20.16
CA MET A 96 19.17 12.39 20.52
C MET A 96 18.24 11.71 19.48
N PHE A 97 17.54 12.46 18.64
CA PHE A 97 16.57 11.89 17.69
C PHE A 97 17.19 11.50 16.34
N LEU A 98 18.19 12.27 15.85
CA LEU A 98 18.88 12.02 14.58
C LEU A 98 19.81 10.80 14.61
N SER A 99 20.25 10.35 15.79
CA SER A 99 20.98 9.08 15.96
C SER A 99 20.16 7.82 15.60
N ARG A 100 18.84 7.98 15.38
CA ARG A 100 17.90 6.90 15.05
C ARG A 100 17.45 6.91 13.58
N ALA A 101 17.77 7.95 12.82
CA ALA A 101 17.62 7.91 11.37
C ALA A 101 18.85 7.19 10.80
N ILE A 102 18.66 6.03 10.16
CA ILE A 102 19.71 5.45 9.32
C ILE A 102 19.88 6.42 8.16
N VAL A 103 20.85 7.32 8.27
CA VAL A 103 21.28 8.13 7.14
C VAL A 103 22.59 7.54 6.66
N PRO A 104 22.64 6.98 5.45
CA PRO A 104 23.90 6.52 4.94
C PRO A 104 24.89 7.66 4.67
N ASP A 105 26.14 7.27 4.54
CA ASP A 105 27.35 8.09 4.62
C ASP A 105 27.76 8.70 3.28
N GLY A 106 26.82 8.88 2.36
CA GLY A 106 27.09 9.43 1.03
C GLY A 106 27.80 8.53 0.04
N LYS A 107 28.24 7.36 0.51
CA LYS A 107 28.94 6.34 -0.27
C LYS A 107 28.16 5.03 -0.25
N GLY A 108 26.88 5.09 0.11
CA GLY A 108 25.97 3.96 0.18
C GLY A 108 26.09 3.15 1.47
N GLY A 109 26.16 3.79 2.64
CA GLY A 109 26.17 3.11 3.93
C GLY A 109 25.05 2.09 4.12
N TYR A 110 25.36 0.99 4.81
CA TYR A 110 24.50 -0.10 5.30
C TYR A 110 23.53 -0.86 4.35
N LEU A 111 23.06 -0.24 3.28
CA LEU A 111 21.83 -0.59 2.57
C LEU A 111 22.07 -1.09 1.14
N VAL A 112 23.29 -1.00 0.62
CA VAL A 112 23.62 -1.43 -0.76
C VAL A 112 23.65 -2.96 -0.92
N ASP A 113 23.56 -3.72 0.19
CA ASP A 113 23.41 -5.18 0.18
C ASP A 113 22.13 -5.58 0.92
N THR A 114 20.98 -5.59 0.25
CA THR A 114 19.67 -5.77 0.91
C THR A 114 18.81 -6.86 0.28
N LEU A 115 19.04 -8.10 0.73
CA LEU A 115 18.04 -9.18 0.80
C LEU A 115 18.16 -10.01 2.10
N GLY A 116 18.99 -9.60 3.07
CA GLY A 116 19.27 -10.28 4.33
C GLY A 116 20.70 -10.81 4.45
N PHE A 117 21.04 -11.40 5.60
CA PHE A 117 22.37 -11.97 5.89
C PHE A 117 22.32 -13.49 5.80
N PRO A 118 23.22 -14.13 5.01
CA PRO A 118 23.34 -15.58 5.05
C PRO A 118 23.87 -16.02 6.42
N GLY A 119 23.18 -16.95 7.05
CA GLY A 119 23.68 -17.65 8.23
C GLY A 119 23.13 -17.16 9.58
N THR A 120 23.82 -17.47 10.67
CA THR A 120 23.37 -17.19 12.04
C THR A 120 24.46 -16.54 12.88
N TRP A 121 24.20 -15.35 13.40
CA TRP A 121 25.16 -14.56 14.15
C TRP A 121 24.66 -14.27 15.57
N ASP A 122 25.55 -14.43 16.55
CA ASP A 122 25.31 -14.19 17.97
C ASP A 122 26.25 -13.08 18.47
N VAL A 123 25.71 -11.89 18.66
CA VAL A 123 26.45 -10.71 19.09
C VAL A 123 26.32 -10.55 20.60
N GLN A 124 27.45 -10.61 21.30
CA GLN A 124 27.60 -10.35 22.72
C GLN A 124 28.17 -8.95 22.91
N ILE A 125 27.51 -8.12 23.71
CA ILE A 125 27.86 -6.72 23.94
C ILE A 125 28.34 -6.58 25.38
N ASP A 126 29.65 -6.56 25.59
CA ASP A 126 30.27 -6.41 26.90
C ASP A 126 30.51 -4.92 27.22
N LEU A 127 29.45 -4.11 27.05
CA LEU A 127 29.47 -2.65 27.25
C LEU A 127 28.34 -2.23 28.20
N PRO A 128 28.54 -1.15 28.98
CA PRO A 128 27.50 -0.60 29.86
C PRO A 128 26.45 0.25 29.10
N ARG A 129 26.62 0.45 27.78
CA ARG A 129 25.79 1.35 26.96
C ARG A 129 24.94 0.58 25.95
N TYR A 130 23.77 1.12 25.63
CA TYR A 130 22.92 0.61 24.57
C TYR A 130 23.62 0.70 23.21
N LEU A 131 23.55 -0.39 22.44
CA LEU A 131 24.04 -0.44 21.07
C LEU A 131 22.83 -0.58 20.12
N PRO A 132 22.61 0.37 19.20
CA PRO A 132 21.48 0.31 18.29
C PRO A 132 21.62 -0.87 17.29
N PRO A 133 20.50 -1.46 16.83
CA PRO A 133 20.48 -2.46 15.76
C PRO A 133 21.32 -2.06 14.55
N GLY A 134 21.18 -0.81 14.13
CA GLY A 134 21.96 -0.20 13.06
C GLY A 134 23.45 0.00 13.36
N ALA A 135 24.05 -0.46 14.46
CA ALA A 135 25.51 -0.46 14.63
C ALA A 135 26.11 -1.87 14.45
N TYR A 136 25.58 -2.87 15.16
CA TYR A 136 26.10 -4.23 15.06
C TYR A 136 25.77 -4.91 13.73
N LEU A 137 24.63 -4.59 13.09
CA LEU A 137 24.26 -5.15 11.79
C LEU A 137 25.31 -4.81 10.69
N ARG A 138 26.15 -3.78 10.87
CA ARG A 138 27.11 -3.21 9.87
C ARG A 138 28.26 -4.15 9.78
N VAL A 139 28.78 -4.43 10.96
CA VAL A 139 29.87 -5.37 11.18
C VAL A 139 29.43 -6.75 10.70
N LEU A 140 28.21 -7.18 11.05
CA LEU A 140 27.68 -8.44 10.52
C LEU A 140 27.61 -8.45 8.98
N LYS A 141 27.36 -7.31 8.32
CA LYS A 141 27.28 -7.24 6.84
C LYS A 141 28.67 -7.30 6.24
N SER A 142 29.61 -6.59 6.84
CA SER A 142 31.02 -6.62 6.44
C SER A 142 31.61 -8.02 6.61
N LEU A 143 31.24 -8.74 7.68
CA LEU A 143 31.61 -10.14 7.90
C LEU A 143 30.92 -11.08 6.90
N ALA A 144 29.61 -10.93 6.69
CA ALA A 144 28.87 -11.74 5.70
C ALA A 144 29.42 -11.54 4.28
N TRP A 145 29.74 -10.30 3.90
CA TRP A 145 30.42 -9.98 2.64
C TRP A 145 31.74 -10.74 2.52
N ALA A 146 32.60 -10.67 3.55
CA ALA A 146 33.89 -11.37 3.53
C ALA A 146 33.70 -12.88 3.36
N THR A 147 32.72 -13.49 4.04
CA THR A 147 32.39 -14.91 3.86
C THR A 147 31.90 -15.25 2.45
N GLY A 148 31.14 -14.35 1.82
CA GLY A 148 30.69 -14.49 0.43
C GLY A 148 31.84 -14.40 -0.57
N GLU A 149 32.78 -13.49 -0.37
CA GLU A 149 33.95 -13.32 -1.24
C GLU A 149 34.96 -14.47 -1.08
N ILE A 150 35.10 -15.03 0.12
CA ILE A 150 35.82 -16.30 0.34
C ILE A 150 35.20 -17.43 -0.50
N ARG A 151 33.85 -17.57 -0.47
CA ARG A 151 33.14 -18.60 -1.24
C ARG A 151 33.35 -18.46 -2.75
N LYS A 152 33.44 -17.23 -3.26
CA LYS A 152 33.72 -16.94 -4.68
C LYS A 152 35.21 -17.13 -5.04
N GLY A 153 36.09 -17.33 -4.07
CA GLY A 153 37.54 -17.43 -4.27
C GLY A 153 38.27 -16.10 -4.42
N ASN A 154 37.59 -14.97 -4.15
CA ASN A 154 38.12 -13.61 -4.30
C ASN A 154 38.97 -13.16 -3.11
N ILE A 155 38.75 -13.76 -1.93
CA ILE A 155 39.59 -13.62 -0.73
C ILE A 155 40.25 -14.98 -0.47
N ARG A 156 41.59 -15.02 -0.43
CA ARG A 156 42.34 -16.25 -0.18
C ARG A 156 42.84 -16.27 1.27
N SER A 157 42.43 -17.28 2.03
CA SER A 157 42.94 -17.48 3.39
C SER A 157 44.38 -18.03 3.35
N ALA A 158 45.30 -17.39 4.08
CA ALA A 158 46.68 -17.89 4.25
C ALA A 158 46.78 -19.29 4.86
N LYS A 159 45.71 -19.79 5.50
CA LYS A 159 45.67 -21.09 6.19
C LYS A 159 44.89 -22.20 5.45
N CYS A 160 44.50 -21.99 4.19
CA CYS A 160 43.83 -23.00 3.32
C CYS A 160 42.62 -23.71 3.99
N LEU A 161 41.50 -23.00 4.12
CA LEU A 161 40.26 -23.52 4.73
C LEU A 161 39.27 -23.99 3.62
N PRO A 162 38.64 -25.18 3.73
CA PRO A 162 37.77 -25.72 2.68
C PRO A 162 36.33 -25.17 2.74
N PHE A 163 36.07 -24.02 2.12
CA PHE A 163 34.80 -23.27 2.25
C PHE A 163 33.65 -23.65 1.30
N GLN A 164 33.73 -24.75 0.56
CA GLN A 164 32.83 -24.98 -0.58
C GLN A 164 31.39 -25.40 -0.24
N MET A 165 31.03 -25.72 1.01
CA MET A 165 29.73 -26.35 1.32
C MET A 165 29.10 -26.03 2.70
N VAL A 166 29.25 -24.81 3.25
CA VAL A 166 28.95 -24.57 4.68
C VAL A 166 28.03 -23.39 4.97
N MET A 167 27.04 -23.56 5.87
CA MET A 167 26.27 -22.47 6.48
C MET A 167 27.15 -21.71 7.49
N PHE A 168 27.32 -20.40 7.26
CA PHE A 168 28.14 -19.55 8.14
C PHE A 168 27.41 -19.26 9.46
N THR A 169 28.06 -19.56 10.58
CA THR A 169 27.60 -19.12 11.89
C THR A 169 28.72 -18.34 12.57
N GLY A 170 28.40 -17.48 13.52
CA GLY A 170 29.45 -16.72 14.20
C GLY A 170 29.00 -16.10 15.50
N THR A 171 29.95 -15.87 16.38
CA THR A 171 29.80 -15.08 17.60
C THR A 171 30.63 -13.80 17.45
N VAL A 172 30.02 -12.65 17.67
CA VAL A 172 30.71 -11.36 17.69
C VAL A 172 30.72 -10.84 19.11
N LYS A 173 31.88 -10.57 19.68
CA LYS A 173 32.04 -9.90 20.96
C LYS A 173 32.37 -8.42 20.73
N VAL A 174 31.62 -7.54 21.37
CA VAL A 174 31.84 -6.11 21.33
C VAL A 174 32.32 -5.68 22.70
N GLU A 175 33.51 -5.08 22.78
CA GLU A 175 34.18 -4.73 24.04
C GLU A 175 34.79 -3.32 23.98
N GLU A 176 35.00 -2.69 25.14
CA GLU A 176 35.63 -1.37 25.23
C GLU A 176 37.16 -1.55 25.18
N LYS A 177 37.80 -1.13 24.07
CA LYS A 177 39.26 -1.16 23.89
C LYS A 177 39.82 0.23 23.64
N LYS A 178 41.07 0.46 24.08
CA LYS A 178 41.83 1.70 23.84
C LYS A 178 42.40 1.84 22.42
N GLU A 179 42.43 0.77 21.63
CA GLU A 179 42.98 0.78 20.27
C GLU A 179 41.93 0.40 19.22
N GLU A 180 42.06 1.02 18.04
CA GLU A 180 41.35 0.79 16.77
C GLU A 180 41.53 -0.64 16.24
N SER A 181 41.07 -1.66 16.98
CA SER A 181 41.38 -3.05 16.68
C SER A 181 40.13 -3.93 16.55
N ILE A 182 40.04 -4.58 15.39
CA ILE A 182 39.24 -5.79 15.18
C ILE A 182 40.18 -6.99 15.28
N SER A 183 39.75 -8.04 15.96
CA SER A 183 40.46 -9.32 15.96
C SER A 183 39.50 -10.43 15.59
N ILE A 184 39.88 -11.23 14.59
CA ILE A 184 39.10 -12.36 14.12
C ILE A 184 39.75 -13.64 14.65
N SER A 185 38.95 -14.58 15.15
CA SER A 185 39.37 -15.92 15.52
C SER A 185 38.44 -16.93 14.89
N PHE A 186 38.99 -18.05 14.45
CA PHE A 186 38.26 -19.14 13.81
C PHE A 186 37.97 -20.23 14.85
N LEU A 187 36.71 -20.63 15.01
CA LEU A 187 36.32 -21.77 15.83
C LEU A 187 36.10 -22.96 14.89
N GLU A 188 36.78 -24.06 15.14
CA GLU A 188 36.74 -25.24 14.26
C GLU A 188 35.34 -25.89 14.21
N ARG A 189 35.10 -26.62 13.12
CA ARG A 189 33.85 -27.27 12.65
C ARG A 189 32.94 -27.79 13.77
N LYS A 190 31.71 -27.28 13.85
CA LYS A 190 30.61 -27.87 14.64
C LYS A 190 29.53 -28.35 13.67
N GLY A 191 29.47 -29.67 13.44
CA GLY A 191 28.57 -30.27 12.44
C GLY A 191 29.01 -29.98 10.98
N GLU A 192 28.08 -29.55 10.13
CA GLU A 192 28.35 -29.12 8.75
C GLU A 192 28.80 -27.63 8.65
N GLY A 193 28.91 -26.93 9.79
CA GLY A 193 29.09 -25.48 9.93
C GLY A 193 30.53 -25.00 10.24
N TYR A 194 30.87 -23.76 9.83
CA TYR A 194 32.05 -23.01 10.29
C TYR A 194 31.58 -21.90 11.24
N LYS A 195 32.33 -21.69 12.34
CA LYS A 195 32.00 -20.68 13.36
C LYS A 195 33.08 -19.62 13.48
N TRP A 196 32.70 -18.35 13.40
CA TRP A 196 33.59 -17.23 13.65
C TRP A 196 33.50 -16.77 15.11
N LEU A 197 34.60 -16.30 15.68
CA LEU A 197 34.61 -15.49 16.90
C LEU A 197 35.31 -14.17 16.58
N VAL A 198 34.55 -13.06 16.54
CA VAL A 198 35.09 -11.74 16.18
C VAL A 198 35.01 -10.83 17.38
N SER A 199 36.13 -10.26 17.84
CA SER A 199 36.11 -9.17 18.81
C SER A 199 36.30 -7.84 18.09
N VAL A 200 35.42 -6.87 18.34
CA VAL A 200 35.51 -5.51 17.76
C VAL A 200 35.54 -4.46 18.86
N GLY A 201 36.40 -3.45 18.69
CA GLY A 201 36.37 -2.22 19.50
C GLY A 201 35.19 -1.33 19.16
N TRP A 202 34.82 -0.43 20.08
CA TRP A 202 33.66 0.48 19.94
C TRP A 202 33.69 1.32 18.66
N GLU A 203 34.82 1.99 18.38
CA GLU A 203 34.96 2.86 17.21
C GLU A 203 34.80 2.10 15.88
N PHE A 204 35.22 0.83 15.83
CA PHE A 204 35.09 -0.01 14.64
C PHE A 204 33.63 -0.16 14.18
N LEU A 205 32.67 -0.17 15.11
CA LEU A 205 31.23 -0.29 14.81
C LEU A 205 30.73 0.86 13.93
N PHE A 206 31.37 2.03 14.02
CA PHE A 206 30.97 3.26 13.37
C PHE A 206 31.83 3.63 12.16
N TRP A 207 32.88 2.85 11.87
CA TRP A 207 33.70 3.03 10.67
C TRP A 207 32.87 2.95 9.38
N GLU A 208 33.37 3.62 8.34
CA GLU A 208 32.84 3.47 6.99
C GLU A 208 32.89 1.99 6.57
N ARG A 209 31.86 1.53 5.87
CA ARG A 209 31.71 0.11 5.49
C ARG A 209 32.92 -0.43 4.73
N GLU A 210 33.42 0.32 3.74
CA GLU A 210 34.56 -0.11 2.93
C GLU A 210 35.85 -0.19 3.75
N VAL A 211 35.98 0.65 4.79
CA VAL A 211 37.08 0.56 5.75
C VAL A 211 36.96 -0.72 6.58
N GLN A 212 35.77 -1.04 7.12
CA GLN A 212 35.55 -2.31 7.83
C GLN A 212 35.86 -3.53 6.96
N ARG A 213 35.42 -3.53 5.69
CA ARG A 213 35.63 -4.62 4.73
C ARG A 213 37.11 -4.81 4.40
N ARG A 214 37.83 -3.72 4.14
CA ARG A 214 39.27 -3.74 3.88
C ARG A 214 40.02 -4.34 5.07
N GLU A 215 39.73 -3.88 6.28
CA GLU A 215 40.38 -4.37 7.50
C GLU A 215 40.11 -5.87 7.74
N ILE A 216 38.86 -6.31 7.60
CA ILE A 216 38.48 -7.72 7.71
C ILE A 216 39.22 -8.57 6.67
N ARG A 217 39.30 -8.09 5.43
CA ARG A 217 40.01 -8.76 4.34
C ARG A 217 41.49 -8.91 4.66
N GLU A 218 42.17 -7.84 5.08
CA GLU A 218 43.60 -7.85 5.41
C GLU A 218 43.91 -8.85 6.53
N ILE A 219 43.05 -8.95 7.56
CA ILE A 219 43.21 -9.92 8.65
C ILE A 219 43.08 -11.37 8.14
N ILE A 220 42.12 -11.64 7.25
CA ILE A 220 41.87 -12.98 6.70
C ILE A 220 43.00 -13.39 5.74
N GLU A 221 43.42 -12.50 4.84
CA GLU A 221 44.48 -12.77 3.86
C GLU A 221 45.88 -12.81 4.52
N GLY A 222 46.13 -11.99 5.53
CA GLY A 222 47.39 -11.96 6.28
C GLY A 222 47.57 -13.11 7.29
N GLY A 223 46.52 -13.91 7.56
CA GLY A 223 46.60 -15.05 8.48
C GLY A 223 46.66 -14.66 9.98
N SER A 224 46.40 -13.40 10.30
CA SER A 224 46.46 -12.80 11.65
C SER A 224 45.30 -13.20 12.58
N PHE A 225 44.79 -14.43 12.45
CA PHE A 225 43.69 -14.95 13.25
C PHE A 225 44.06 -16.27 13.94
N ARG A 226 43.53 -16.46 15.15
CA ARG A 226 43.78 -17.64 15.98
C ARG A 226 42.69 -18.69 15.76
N ILE A 227 43.08 -19.96 15.71
CA ILE A 227 42.14 -21.08 15.75
C ILE A 227 41.90 -21.41 17.22
N ARG A 228 40.65 -21.40 17.67
CA ARG A 228 40.26 -21.79 19.03
C ARG A 228 39.42 -23.06 18.97
N GLN A 229 39.70 -24.01 19.87
CA GLN A 229 38.79 -25.12 20.13
C GLN A 229 37.75 -24.68 21.15
N GLU A 230 36.48 -24.91 20.86
CA GLU A 230 35.37 -24.62 21.77
C GLU A 230 35.14 -25.83 22.67
N THR A 231 35.18 -25.64 23.99
CA THR A 231 34.74 -26.67 24.94
C THR A 231 33.23 -26.84 24.85
N GLU A 232 32.79 -28.08 24.71
CA GLU A 232 31.38 -28.45 24.58
C GLU A 232 30.56 -27.91 25.77
N ARG A 233 29.51 -27.15 25.47
CA ARG A 233 28.47 -26.80 26.44
C ARG A 233 27.34 -27.80 26.29
N THR A 234 27.09 -28.54 27.35
CA THR A 234 26.01 -29.52 27.46
C THR A 234 24.67 -28.80 27.44
N ILE A 235 23.81 -29.21 26.51
CA ILE A 235 22.43 -28.71 26.39
C ILE A 235 21.56 -29.62 27.25
N HIS A 236 20.91 -29.07 28.27
CA HIS A 236 19.92 -29.80 29.05
C HIS A 236 18.53 -29.67 28.41
N SER A 237 17.84 -30.81 28.30
CA SER A 237 16.43 -30.87 27.94
C SER A 237 15.57 -30.37 29.09
N MET A 238 14.64 -29.47 28.82
CA MET A 238 13.58 -29.08 29.75
C MET A 238 12.20 -29.38 29.18
N SER A 239 11.29 -29.71 30.09
CA SER A 239 9.87 -29.97 29.81
C SER A 239 9.13 -28.70 29.38
N PRO A 240 8.10 -28.82 28.54
CA PRO A 240 7.27 -27.68 28.13
C PRO A 240 6.24 -27.39 29.23
N GLU A 241 6.41 -26.32 29.99
CA GLU A 241 5.41 -25.93 30.99
C GLU A 241 4.82 -24.53 30.78
N THR A 242 3.51 -24.56 30.53
CA THR A 242 2.48 -23.54 30.69
C THR A 242 2.21 -22.58 29.53
N ASP A 243 0.91 -22.40 29.26
CA ASP A 243 0.43 -21.61 28.14
C ASP A 243 0.74 -20.11 28.30
N PRO A 244 1.45 -19.49 27.33
CA PRO A 244 1.64 -18.05 27.26
C PRO A 244 0.32 -17.34 26.98
N ARG A 245 0.25 -16.05 27.28
CA ARG A 245 -0.91 -15.19 26.99
C ARG A 245 -0.44 -14.06 26.10
N LEU A 246 -1.09 -13.89 24.95
CA LEU A 246 -0.67 -12.97 23.90
C LEU A 246 -1.76 -11.92 23.63
N VAL A 247 -1.38 -10.66 23.47
CA VAL A 247 -2.20 -9.67 22.76
C VAL A 247 -1.54 -9.37 21.42
N LEU A 248 -2.29 -9.55 20.34
CA LEU A 248 -1.94 -9.07 19.01
C LEU A 248 -2.44 -7.63 18.85
N VAL A 249 -1.57 -6.72 18.43
CA VAL A 249 -1.89 -5.30 18.30
C VAL A 249 -1.84 -4.90 16.82
N SER A 250 -2.97 -4.41 16.32
CA SER A 250 -3.09 -3.74 15.03
C SER A 250 -3.03 -2.23 15.24
N LEU A 251 -2.27 -1.53 14.38
CA LEU A 251 -2.14 -0.06 14.39
C LEU A 251 -2.83 0.60 13.18
N GLY A 252 -3.58 -0.17 12.39
CA GLY A 252 -4.29 0.33 11.22
C GLY A 252 -5.14 -0.72 10.53
N LEU A 253 -6.13 -0.30 9.75
CA LEU A 253 -7.11 -1.20 9.10
C LEU A 253 -6.43 -2.28 8.24
N ALA A 254 -5.35 -1.95 7.53
CA ALA A 254 -4.61 -2.90 6.71
C ALA A 254 -3.92 -4.02 7.52
N SER A 255 -3.69 -3.84 8.83
CA SER A 255 -3.15 -4.89 9.71
C SER A 255 -4.22 -5.69 10.46
N ASP A 256 -5.49 -5.26 10.47
CA ASP A 256 -6.57 -5.91 11.22
C ASP A 256 -6.80 -7.34 10.74
N TYR A 257 -6.80 -7.55 9.42
CA TYR A 257 -7.00 -8.86 8.81
C TYR A 257 -5.90 -9.85 9.23
N ALA A 258 -4.64 -9.42 9.16
CA ALA A 258 -3.50 -10.24 9.55
C ALA A 258 -3.54 -10.58 11.05
N VAL A 259 -3.82 -9.60 11.90
CA VAL A 259 -3.95 -9.79 13.36
C VAL A 259 -5.08 -10.77 13.69
N THR A 260 -6.21 -10.68 12.99
CA THR A 260 -7.36 -11.58 13.18
C THR A 260 -7.01 -13.04 12.86
N ILE A 261 -6.38 -13.30 11.72
CA ILE A 261 -5.95 -14.67 11.35
C ILE A 261 -4.94 -15.22 12.36
N LEU A 262 -3.96 -14.41 12.77
CA LEU A 262 -2.95 -14.83 13.74
C LEU A 262 -3.58 -15.17 15.09
N ARG A 263 -4.57 -14.39 15.53
CA ARG A 263 -5.36 -14.67 16.75
C ARG A 263 -6.09 -15.99 16.63
N ASP A 264 -6.87 -16.17 15.56
CA ASP A 264 -7.68 -17.37 15.35
C ASP A 264 -6.82 -18.63 15.32
N ARG A 265 -5.64 -18.55 14.69
CA ARG A 265 -4.68 -19.65 14.65
C ARG A 265 -4.11 -20.00 16.02
N LEU A 266 -3.81 -19.01 16.85
CA LEU A 266 -3.33 -19.26 18.20
C LEU A 266 -4.41 -19.91 19.05
N LEU A 267 -5.66 -19.43 18.95
CA LEU A 267 -6.81 -20.02 19.63
C LEU A 267 -7.08 -21.46 19.18
N ASP A 268 -7.01 -21.74 17.88
CA ASP A 268 -7.14 -23.09 17.29
C ASP A 268 -6.08 -24.06 17.85
N GLN A 269 -4.88 -23.54 18.15
CA GLN A 269 -3.80 -24.30 18.78
C GLN A 269 -3.85 -24.34 20.32
N GLY A 270 -4.91 -23.81 20.93
CA GLY A 270 -5.10 -23.77 22.38
C GLY A 270 -4.28 -22.70 23.12
N ILE A 271 -3.67 -21.75 22.42
CA ILE A 271 -2.92 -20.64 23.02
C ILE A 271 -3.87 -19.47 23.31
N PRO A 272 -4.04 -19.04 24.58
CA PRO A 272 -4.87 -17.86 24.90
C PRO A 272 -4.34 -16.60 24.23
N ALA A 273 -5.12 -16.05 23.30
CA ALA A 273 -4.76 -14.88 22.52
C ALA A 273 -5.95 -13.93 22.38
N ALA A 274 -5.68 -12.63 22.45
CA ALA A 274 -6.62 -11.56 22.15
C ALA A 274 -6.08 -10.69 21.01
N ALA A 275 -6.98 -9.99 20.30
CA ALA A 275 -6.61 -8.95 19.34
C ALA A 275 -7.04 -7.58 19.88
N SER A 276 -6.21 -6.56 19.66
CA SER A 276 -6.50 -5.17 19.96
C SER A 276 -6.26 -4.32 18.73
N PHE A 277 -7.24 -3.50 18.37
CA PHE A 277 -7.20 -2.62 17.21
C PHE A 277 -7.07 -1.18 17.68
N VAL A 278 -5.84 -0.65 17.70
CA VAL A 278 -5.58 0.70 18.19
C VAL A 278 -5.91 1.70 17.08
N ARG A 279 -7.07 2.36 17.21
CA ARG A 279 -7.58 3.30 16.21
C ARG A 279 -7.04 4.72 16.38
N SER A 280 -6.66 5.07 17.60
CA SER A 280 -6.08 6.38 17.92
C SER A 280 -5.19 6.30 19.15
N LEU A 281 -3.99 6.86 19.05
CA LEU A 281 -3.07 7.00 20.18
C LEU A 281 -3.60 7.93 21.28
N LYS A 282 -4.61 8.76 21.00
CA LYS A 282 -5.27 9.62 22.01
C LYS A 282 -5.82 8.80 23.18
N TYR A 283 -6.25 7.57 22.92
CA TYR A 283 -6.88 6.67 23.90
C TYR A 283 -5.96 5.52 24.32
N ILE A 284 -4.65 5.63 24.09
CA ILE A 284 -3.71 4.52 24.32
C ILE A 284 -3.69 4.04 25.78
N GLU A 285 -3.78 4.94 26.76
CA GLU A 285 -3.86 4.55 28.18
C GLU A 285 -5.10 3.69 28.45
N ASP A 286 -6.25 4.09 27.88
CA ASP A 286 -7.50 3.33 28.01
C ASP A 286 -7.36 1.92 27.37
N TYR A 287 -6.68 1.81 26.21
CA TYR A 287 -6.36 0.51 25.60
C TYR A 287 -5.48 -0.33 26.54
N LEU A 288 -4.40 0.23 27.08
CA LEU A 288 -3.48 -0.48 27.96
C LEU A 288 -4.14 -0.98 29.25
N ASP A 289 -5.07 -0.20 29.81
CA ASP A 289 -5.82 -0.61 30.99
C ASP A 289 -6.70 -1.84 30.72
N THR A 290 -7.32 -1.92 29.54
CA THR A 290 -8.12 -3.09 29.15
C THR A 290 -7.30 -4.37 29.05
N TYR A 291 -6.02 -4.29 28.64
CA TYR A 291 -5.19 -5.47 28.38
C TYR A 291 -4.96 -6.35 29.61
N SER A 292 -5.09 -5.79 30.81
CA SER A 292 -4.95 -6.54 32.06
C SER A 292 -6.17 -7.40 32.41
N SER A 293 -7.32 -7.13 31.77
CA SER A 293 -8.63 -7.67 32.15
C SER A 293 -9.42 -8.26 30.95
N MET A 294 -8.72 -8.64 29.88
CA MET A 294 -9.34 -9.26 28.71
C MET A 294 -9.92 -10.65 29.04
N PRO A 295 -11.21 -10.91 28.73
CA PRO A 295 -11.85 -12.21 28.94
C PRO A 295 -11.16 -13.37 28.21
N GLU A 296 -10.67 -13.13 26.99
CA GLU A 296 -9.93 -14.10 26.16
C GLU A 296 -8.62 -14.55 26.82
N LEU A 297 -8.06 -13.69 27.68
CA LEU A 297 -6.87 -13.97 28.49
C LEU A 297 -7.21 -14.47 29.90
N LYS A 298 -8.48 -14.81 30.15
CA LYS A 298 -9.01 -15.23 31.46
C LYS A 298 -8.78 -14.17 32.55
N ASN A 299 -8.92 -12.89 32.19
CA ASN A 299 -8.72 -11.73 33.06
C ASN A 299 -7.33 -11.71 33.73
N ARG A 300 -6.30 -12.07 32.97
CA ARG A 300 -4.90 -12.07 33.42
C ARG A 300 -4.05 -11.27 32.45
N PRO A 301 -2.99 -10.59 32.94
CA PRO A 301 -2.13 -9.79 32.08
C PRO A 301 -1.40 -10.66 31.06
N PRO A 302 -1.16 -10.13 29.84
CA PRO A 302 -0.39 -10.82 28.80
C PRO A 302 1.09 -10.93 29.17
N HIS A 303 1.75 -11.97 28.64
CA HIS A 303 3.21 -12.15 28.73
C HIS A 303 3.91 -11.72 27.44
N ILE A 304 3.16 -11.58 26.35
CA ILE A 304 3.69 -11.27 25.03
C ILE A 304 2.73 -10.29 24.35
N PHE A 305 3.29 -9.28 23.69
CA PHE A 305 2.61 -8.43 22.73
C PHE A 305 3.20 -8.68 21.35
N ALA A 306 2.37 -8.95 20.35
CA ALA A 306 2.79 -9.05 18.97
C ALA A 306 2.18 -7.90 18.16
N ILE A 307 3.01 -7.01 17.63
CA ILE A 307 2.56 -5.79 16.95
C ILE A 307 2.80 -5.94 15.45
N SER A 308 1.73 -5.81 14.66
CA SER A 308 1.83 -5.72 13.21
C SER A 308 2.08 -4.26 12.82
N VAL A 309 3.23 -3.99 12.20
CA VAL A 309 3.72 -2.66 11.85
C VAL A 309 3.73 -2.49 10.34
N LEU A 310 3.09 -1.42 9.89
CA LEU A 310 3.14 -0.88 8.53
C LEU A 310 4.09 0.32 8.48
N ASP A 311 4.56 0.69 7.30
CA ASP A 311 5.44 1.86 7.11
C ASP A 311 4.84 3.14 7.70
N ALA A 312 3.54 3.37 7.46
CA ALA A 312 2.80 4.52 7.96
C ALA A 312 2.59 4.52 9.49
N THR A 313 2.95 3.43 10.18
CA THR A 313 2.69 3.23 11.62
C THR A 313 3.96 3.01 12.45
N ILE A 314 5.14 3.22 11.88
CA ILE A 314 6.43 2.99 12.55
C ILE A 314 6.56 3.83 13.82
N ARG A 315 6.11 5.10 13.78
CA ARG A 315 6.19 6.01 14.94
C ARG A 315 5.24 5.59 16.04
N GLU A 316 4.01 5.27 15.65
CA GLU A 316 2.95 4.78 16.49
C GLU A 316 3.40 3.49 17.20
N ALA A 317 4.03 2.57 16.46
CA ALA A 317 4.60 1.35 17.02
C ALA A 317 5.67 1.65 18.08
N CYS A 318 6.62 2.55 17.82
CA CYS A 318 7.63 2.96 18.81
C CYS A 318 7.00 3.54 20.08
N LEU A 319 5.98 4.39 19.94
CA LEU A 319 5.26 4.96 21.09
C LEU A 319 4.53 3.88 21.89
N VAL A 320 3.77 3.02 21.22
CA VAL A 320 3.03 1.92 21.85
C VAL A 320 3.99 0.97 22.57
N ILE A 321 5.11 0.59 21.96
CA ILE A 321 6.13 -0.25 22.59
C ILE A 321 6.67 0.42 23.86
N ALA A 322 7.03 1.70 23.82
CA ALA A 322 7.54 2.42 24.99
C ALA A 322 6.52 2.40 26.15
N MET A 323 5.23 2.61 25.86
CA MET A 323 4.19 2.55 26.88
C MET A 323 3.95 1.14 27.41
N LEU A 324 3.99 0.13 26.53
CA LEU A 324 3.93 -1.28 26.92
C LEU A 324 5.10 -1.65 27.84
N ARG A 325 6.32 -1.12 27.60
CA ARG A 325 7.47 -1.34 28.50
C ARG A 325 7.24 -0.76 29.89
N GLN A 326 6.56 0.38 30.00
CA GLN A 326 6.24 1.00 31.29
C GLN A 326 5.15 0.20 32.04
N ARG A 327 4.06 -0.17 31.34
CA ARG A 327 2.90 -0.83 31.95
C ARG A 327 3.11 -2.33 32.19
N PHE A 328 3.80 -3.00 31.27
CA PHE A 328 4.04 -4.45 31.25
C PHE A 328 5.54 -4.76 31.09
N PRO A 329 6.41 -4.35 32.03
CA PRO A 329 7.87 -4.48 31.89
C PRO A 329 8.39 -5.92 31.75
N GLN A 330 7.56 -6.89 32.14
CA GLN A 330 7.88 -8.32 32.08
C GLN A 330 7.43 -8.99 30.79
N ALA A 331 6.65 -8.31 29.95
CA ALA A 331 6.14 -8.86 28.70
C ALA A 331 7.16 -8.74 27.57
N PHE A 332 7.24 -9.77 26.74
CA PHE A 332 7.99 -9.73 25.49
C PHE A 332 7.22 -8.93 24.45
N VAL A 333 7.94 -8.23 23.57
CA VAL A 333 7.39 -7.52 22.41
C VAL A 333 7.95 -8.16 21.15
N ILE A 334 7.04 -8.69 20.33
CA ILE A 334 7.32 -9.24 19.01
C ILE A 334 6.83 -8.23 17.96
N VAL A 335 7.64 -7.97 16.94
CA VAL A 335 7.28 -7.09 15.82
C VAL A 335 7.39 -7.84 14.49
N GLY A 336 6.51 -7.47 13.56
CA GLY A 336 6.42 -8.00 12.20
C GLY A 336 5.43 -7.15 11.42
N GLY A 337 5.04 -7.59 10.23
CA GLY A 337 4.00 -6.92 9.44
C GLY A 337 4.43 -6.59 8.00
N PRO A 338 3.48 -6.18 7.15
CA PRO A 338 3.79 -5.78 5.78
C PRO A 338 4.44 -4.40 5.77
N THR A 339 5.75 -4.36 5.52
CA THR A 339 6.54 -3.13 5.49
C THR A 339 7.36 -3.05 4.21
N SER A 340 7.55 -1.83 3.68
CA SER A 340 8.47 -1.63 2.56
C SER A 340 9.95 -1.72 2.98
N GLN A 341 10.22 -1.81 4.29
CA GLN A 341 11.54 -1.77 4.90
C GLN A 341 12.18 -3.17 4.97
N THR A 342 13.49 -3.26 4.75
CA THR A 342 14.22 -4.51 4.99
C THR A 342 14.11 -4.87 6.48
N PRO A 343 14.26 -6.14 6.89
CA PRO A 343 14.28 -6.49 8.30
C PRO A 343 15.28 -5.69 9.13
N GLU A 344 16.43 -5.31 8.54
CA GLU A 344 17.44 -4.46 9.15
C GLU A 344 17.00 -3.01 9.31
N GLN A 345 16.37 -2.45 8.27
CA GLN A 345 15.79 -1.10 8.31
C GLN A 345 14.70 -1.04 9.37
N PHE A 346 13.79 -2.02 9.35
CA PHE A 346 12.72 -2.14 10.33
C PHE A 346 13.30 -2.26 11.75
N ALA A 347 14.32 -3.10 11.95
CA ALA A 347 14.96 -3.24 13.27
C ALA A 347 15.61 -1.94 13.77
N ALA A 348 16.06 -1.05 12.90
CA ALA A 348 16.59 0.24 13.33
C ALA A 348 15.51 1.29 13.58
N LEU A 349 14.46 1.29 12.74
CA LEU A 349 13.33 2.22 12.82
C LEU A 349 12.44 1.94 14.02
N VAL A 350 12.30 0.66 14.38
CA VAL A 350 11.60 0.19 15.59
C VAL A 350 12.60 -0.62 16.41
N PRO A 351 13.42 0.01 17.28
CA PRO A 351 14.56 -0.67 17.89
C PRO A 351 14.29 -1.39 19.23
N ASP A 352 13.19 -1.07 19.92
CA ASP A 352 12.87 -1.60 21.27
C ASP A 352 11.96 -2.85 21.26
N PHE A 353 12.21 -3.76 20.33
CA PHE A 353 11.57 -5.08 20.27
C PHE A 353 12.43 -6.15 20.94
N ASP A 354 11.82 -7.27 21.31
CA ASP A 354 12.55 -8.46 21.76
C ASP A 354 12.72 -9.47 20.64
N ILE A 355 11.73 -9.66 19.77
CA ILE A 355 11.84 -10.52 18.58
C ILE A 355 11.24 -9.83 17.35
N LEU A 356 11.95 -9.83 16.23
CA LEU A 356 11.44 -9.44 14.92
C LEU A 356 11.31 -10.69 14.05
N ILE A 357 10.14 -10.87 13.44
CA ILE A 357 9.84 -11.98 12.53
C ILE A 357 9.83 -11.46 11.10
N ARG A 358 10.65 -12.04 10.21
CA ARG A 358 10.62 -11.75 8.77
C ARG A 358 9.65 -12.68 8.03
N GLY A 359 8.72 -12.11 7.29
CA GLY A 359 7.75 -12.86 6.48
C GLY A 359 6.46 -13.15 7.22
N ASP A 360 5.74 -14.18 6.77
CA ASP A 360 4.44 -14.53 7.33
C ASP A 360 4.56 -15.07 8.75
N GLY A 361 3.80 -14.49 9.67
CA GLY A 361 3.78 -14.87 11.08
C GLY A 361 2.99 -16.15 11.38
N ASP A 362 2.18 -16.62 10.44
CA ASP A 362 1.18 -17.68 10.61
C ASP A 362 1.70 -18.90 11.41
N GLU A 363 2.76 -19.56 10.95
CA GLU A 363 3.31 -20.73 11.65
C GLU A 363 4.32 -20.35 12.72
N VAL A 364 5.24 -19.45 12.39
CA VAL A 364 6.41 -19.13 13.22
C VAL A 364 6.03 -18.43 14.52
N LEU A 365 4.99 -17.57 14.52
CA LEU A 365 4.58 -16.85 15.73
C LEU A 365 4.17 -17.82 16.84
N SER A 366 3.38 -18.84 16.52
CA SER A 366 2.95 -19.85 17.50
C SER A 366 4.14 -20.61 18.13
N GLN A 367 5.15 -20.91 17.31
CA GLN A 367 6.36 -21.60 17.75
C GLN A 367 7.24 -20.71 18.63
N VAL A 368 7.39 -19.44 18.25
CA VAL A 368 8.09 -18.42 19.05
C VAL A 368 7.39 -18.24 20.40
N VAL A 369 6.06 -18.06 20.39
CA VAL A 369 5.24 -17.87 21.59
C VAL A 369 5.35 -19.06 22.54
N ARG A 370 5.25 -20.29 22.04
CA ARG A 370 5.48 -21.51 22.85
C ARG A 370 6.90 -21.62 23.40
N THR A 371 7.88 -21.16 22.62
CA THR A 371 9.29 -21.19 23.04
C THR A 371 9.57 -20.19 24.15
N ILE A 372 8.95 -19.01 24.11
CA ILE A 372 9.00 -18.02 25.21
C ILE A 372 8.26 -18.56 26.45
N GLY A 373 7.07 -19.15 26.25
CA GLY A 373 6.23 -19.64 27.36
C GLY A 373 5.90 -18.52 28.35
N LYS A 374 6.05 -18.77 29.64
CA LYS A 374 5.88 -17.76 30.70
C LYS A 374 7.19 -17.13 31.18
N THR A 375 8.28 -17.29 30.44
CA THR A 375 9.54 -16.60 30.76
C THR A 375 9.28 -15.11 30.89
N LYS A 376 9.75 -14.50 31.98
CA LYS A 376 9.69 -13.06 32.13
C LYS A 376 10.79 -12.43 31.29
N ARG A 377 10.48 -11.31 30.65
CA ARG A 377 11.47 -10.57 29.86
C ARG A 377 12.75 -10.26 30.62
N THR A 378 12.65 -9.91 31.91
CA THR A 378 13.82 -9.54 32.75
C THR A 378 14.72 -10.73 33.08
N ASP A 379 14.18 -11.94 33.19
CA ASP A 379 14.95 -13.18 33.31
C ASP A 379 15.71 -13.43 32.00
N GLY A 380 15.02 -13.17 30.89
CA GLY A 380 15.50 -13.40 29.54
C GLY A 380 15.41 -14.88 29.14
N LEU A 381 15.54 -15.16 27.84
CA LEU A 381 15.52 -16.52 27.29
C LEU A 381 16.76 -17.31 27.72
N SER A 382 16.55 -18.60 28.01
CA SER A 382 17.63 -19.56 28.26
C SER A 382 18.35 -19.95 26.97
N ASP A 383 19.56 -20.50 27.08
CA ASP A 383 20.29 -21.01 25.92
C ASP A 383 19.50 -22.08 25.14
N ALA A 384 18.73 -22.92 25.84
CA ALA A 384 17.87 -23.92 25.20
C ALA A 384 16.73 -23.29 24.39
N GLN A 385 16.10 -22.24 24.93
CA GLN A 385 15.07 -21.47 24.20
C GLN A 385 15.68 -20.80 22.96
N ILE A 386 16.86 -20.21 23.09
CA ILE A 386 17.58 -19.58 21.99
C ILE A 386 17.94 -20.58 20.89
N GLU A 387 18.48 -21.75 21.23
CA GLU A 387 18.79 -22.78 20.24
C GLU A 387 17.54 -23.33 19.55
N ARG A 388 16.41 -23.45 20.27
CA ARG A 388 15.12 -23.79 19.65
C ARG A 388 14.68 -22.71 18.64
N LEU A 389 14.77 -21.43 18.99
CA LEU A 389 14.45 -20.32 18.08
C LEU A 389 15.35 -20.33 16.82
N LYS A 390 16.65 -20.64 16.98
CA LYS A 390 17.61 -20.80 15.87
C LYS A 390 17.41 -22.09 15.06
N GLY A 391 16.52 -22.98 15.50
CA GLY A 391 16.09 -24.16 14.74
C GLY A 391 14.98 -23.87 13.73
N PHE A 392 14.35 -22.68 13.78
CA PHE A 392 13.27 -22.34 12.87
C PHE A 392 13.80 -22.03 11.45
N PRO A 393 13.03 -22.36 10.39
CA PRO A 393 13.54 -22.29 9.03
C PRO A 393 13.70 -20.86 8.48
N GLY A 394 13.00 -19.87 9.04
CA GLY A 394 13.00 -18.50 8.53
C GLY A 394 13.63 -17.47 9.46
N GLY A 395 13.64 -16.23 8.99
CA GLY A 395 14.42 -15.14 9.55
C GLY A 395 13.88 -14.57 10.86
N LEU A 396 14.76 -14.48 11.85
CA LEU A 396 14.49 -13.86 13.16
C LEU A 396 15.62 -12.90 13.55
N ILE A 397 15.26 -11.79 14.20
CA ILE A 397 16.20 -11.00 15.01
C ILE A 397 15.73 -11.08 16.45
N ILE A 398 16.61 -11.49 17.37
CA ILE A 398 16.30 -11.62 18.80
C ILE A 398 17.17 -10.64 19.58
N GLN A 399 16.56 -9.82 20.42
CA GLN A 399 17.25 -8.91 21.33
C GLN A 399 16.96 -9.30 22.78
N GLN A 400 18.01 -9.51 23.56
CA GLN A 400 17.87 -9.82 24.98
C GLN A 400 19.08 -9.30 25.74
N LYS A 401 18.86 -8.45 26.76
CA LYS A 401 19.93 -7.90 27.61
C LYS A 401 21.07 -7.34 26.74
N ASN A 402 22.25 -7.94 26.81
CA ASN A 402 23.45 -7.58 26.05
C ASN A 402 23.74 -8.55 24.88
N ARG A 403 22.81 -9.47 24.56
CA ARG A 403 22.92 -10.42 23.46
C ARG A 403 21.99 -10.03 22.32
N ARG A 404 22.45 -10.11 21.08
CA ARG A 404 21.67 -9.87 19.85
C ARG A 404 21.90 -11.03 18.91
N ILE A 405 20.84 -11.64 18.40
CA ILE A 405 20.96 -12.78 17.50
C ILE A 405 20.30 -12.42 16.19
N VAL A 406 21.02 -12.60 15.09
CA VAL A 406 20.52 -12.43 13.73
C VAL A 406 20.55 -13.80 13.09
N HIS A 407 19.37 -14.43 12.96
CA HIS A 407 19.22 -15.78 12.49
C HIS A 407 18.55 -15.80 11.12
N ARG A 408 19.30 -16.21 10.09
CA ARG A 408 18.80 -16.51 8.75
C ARG A 408 17.85 -15.46 8.20
N ILE A 409 18.16 -14.19 8.47
CA ILE A 409 17.27 -13.09 8.15
C ILE A 409 17.18 -12.87 6.64
N ASP A 410 17.96 -13.59 5.81
CA ASP A 410 17.81 -13.74 4.36
C ASP A 410 16.66 -14.66 3.93
N TYR A 411 16.17 -15.53 4.81
CA TYR A 411 15.04 -16.42 4.55
C TYR A 411 13.73 -15.80 5.05
N THR A 412 12.78 -15.61 4.15
CA THR A 412 11.42 -15.16 4.50
C THR A 412 10.59 -16.34 4.98
N ASN A 413 9.97 -16.25 6.16
CA ASN A 413 8.99 -17.24 6.62
C ASN A 413 7.79 -17.31 5.67
N ILE A 414 7.37 -18.52 5.31
CA ILE A 414 6.22 -18.82 4.43
C ILE A 414 5.42 -19.92 5.11
N PRO A 415 4.09 -19.80 5.24
CA PRO A 415 3.28 -20.83 5.84
C PRO A 415 3.17 -22.04 4.92
N LYS A 416 3.20 -23.25 5.48
CA LYS A 416 2.76 -24.45 4.76
C LYS A 416 1.23 -24.46 4.64
N ARG A 417 0.54 -24.02 5.69
CA ARG A 417 -0.93 -23.91 5.74
C ARG A 417 -1.34 -22.48 6.06
N TYR A 418 -1.98 -21.84 5.08
CA TYR A 418 -2.57 -20.51 5.17
C TYR A 418 -4.09 -20.64 5.27
N HIS A 419 -4.76 -19.83 6.07
CA HIS A 419 -6.21 -19.94 6.31
C HIS A 419 -6.92 -18.59 6.21
N LEU A 420 -8.23 -18.63 5.94
CA LEU A 420 -9.11 -17.47 6.14
C LEU A 420 -9.42 -17.26 7.63
N PRO A 421 -9.72 -16.04 8.09
CA PRO A 421 -10.17 -15.80 9.46
C PRO A 421 -11.51 -16.51 9.71
N ARG A 422 -11.83 -16.83 10.96
CA ARG A 422 -13.14 -17.38 11.32
C ARG A 422 -14.12 -16.22 11.55
N PRO A 423 -15.31 -16.22 10.92
CA PRO A 423 -16.29 -15.17 11.17
C PRO A 423 -16.83 -15.30 12.61
N ASP A 424 -16.63 -14.26 13.43
CA ASP A 424 -17.03 -14.21 14.83
C ASP A 424 -18.23 -13.28 15.10
N ARG A 425 -18.67 -12.51 14.09
CA ARG A 425 -19.75 -11.51 14.20
C ARG A 425 -20.69 -11.55 12.99
N LYS A 426 -21.85 -10.89 13.07
CA LYS A 426 -22.81 -10.81 11.95
C LYS A 426 -22.55 -9.65 11.00
N LYS A 427 -21.30 -9.44 10.57
CA LYS A 427 -20.98 -8.36 9.62
C LYS A 427 -21.67 -8.58 8.26
N THR A 428 -21.97 -7.49 7.57
CA THR A 428 -22.48 -7.51 6.19
C THR A 428 -21.36 -7.35 5.17
N ILE A 429 -20.14 -7.02 5.60
CA ILE A 429 -18.94 -6.95 4.76
C ILE A 429 -17.80 -7.77 5.39
N TYR A 430 -17.09 -8.55 4.58
CA TYR A 430 -15.85 -9.24 4.95
C TYR A 430 -14.77 -9.06 3.92
N TYR A 431 -13.53 -8.95 4.38
CA TYR A 431 -12.34 -8.95 3.54
C TYR A 431 -11.74 -10.35 3.52
N TRP A 432 -11.32 -10.80 2.34
CA TRP A 432 -10.67 -12.09 2.12
C TRP A 432 -9.33 -11.89 1.42
N GLN A 433 -8.29 -12.51 1.96
CA GLN A 433 -7.08 -12.82 1.22
C GLN A 433 -7.03 -14.34 1.08
N THR A 434 -7.61 -14.87 0.01
CA THR A 434 -7.70 -16.29 -0.32
C THR A 434 -6.41 -16.85 -0.96
N SER A 435 -5.51 -15.97 -1.35
CA SER A 435 -4.12 -16.30 -1.68
C SER A 435 -3.17 -15.17 -1.31
N ARG A 436 -1.88 -15.49 -1.17
CA ARG A 436 -0.81 -14.50 -0.93
C ARG A 436 0.31 -14.66 -1.95
N GLY A 437 0.74 -13.51 -2.47
CA GLY A 437 1.79 -13.37 -3.47
C GLY A 437 1.26 -13.46 -4.91
N CYS A 438 2.11 -13.06 -5.86
CA CYS A 438 1.80 -13.03 -7.29
C CYS A 438 2.97 -13.60 -8.14
N PRO A 439 2.70 -14.44 -9.16
CA PRO A 439 3.74 -15.00 -10.04
C PRO A 439 4.26 -13.98 -11.06
N TYR A 440 3.53 -12.89 -11.33
CA TYR A 440 3.92 -11.85 -12.31
C TYR A 440 4.96 -10.90 -11.76
N ASP A 441 5.76 -10.29 -12.63
CA ASP A 441 7.01 -9.59 -12.28
C ASP A 441 7.03 -8.11 -12.67
N CYS A 442 5.92 -7.43 -12.40
CA CYS A 442 5.73 -6.00 -12.71
C CYS A 442 6.85 -5.15 -12.11
N ARG A 443 7.27 -4.11 -12.84
CA ARG A 443 8.46 -3.32 -12.49
C ARG A 443 8.33 -2.57 -11.17
N PHE A 444 7.15 -2.05 -10.88
CA PHE A 444 6.85 -1.26 -9.66
C PHE A 444 6.49 -2.12 -8.44
N CYS A 445 6.11 -3.38 -8.63
CA CYS A 445 5.67 -4.21 -7.52
C CYS A 445 6.88 -4.55 -6.63
N TYR A 446 6.74 -4.25 -5.35
CA TYR A 446 7.74 -4.64 -4.39
C TYR A 446 7.60 -6.11 -3.96
N LYS A 447 8.64 -6.91 -4.15
CA LYS A 447 8.59 -8.37 -3.95
C LYS A 447 9.56 -8.89 -2.90
N TRP A 448 9.31 -8.61 -1.62
CA TRP A 448 10.05 -9.25 -0.54
C TRP A 448 9.93 -10.77 -0.48
N SER A 449 8.80 -11.30 -0.93
CA SER A 449 8.52 -12.73 -0.95
C SER A 449 8.87 -13.39 -2.29
N GLY A 450 9.31 -12.64 -3.32
CA GLY A 450 9.56 -13.20 -4.66
C GLY A 450 8.28 -13.64 -5.39
N LYS A 451 8.43 -14.47 -6.45
CA LYS A 451 7.30 -15.04 -7.22
C LYS A 451 6.68 -16.22 -6.44
N ARG A 452 5.94 -15.92 -5.38
CA ARG A 452 5.22 -16.93 -4.59
C ARG A 452 3.72 -16.78 -4.82
N TYR A 453 3.02 -17.89 -4.79
CA TYR A 453 1.56 -17.93 -4.83
C TYR A 453 1.12 -19.15 -4.01
N HIS A 454 0.56 -18.89 -2.84
CA HIS A 454 0.00 -19.94 -1.99
C HIS A 454 -1.45 -19.58 -1.63
N MET A 455 -2.29 -20.59 -1.62
CA MET A 455 -3.74 -20.46 -1.45
C MET A 455 -4.14 -20.91 -0.05
N VAL A 456 -5.27 -20.39 0.43
CA VAL A 456 -5.86 -20.84 1.69
C VAL A 456 -6.23 -22.32 1.66
N VAL A 457 -6.24 -22.95 2.82
CA VAL A 457 -6.72 -24.33 3.04
C VAL A 457 -7.74 -24.36 4.20
N PRO A 458 -8.61 -25.39 4.29
CA PRO A 458 -9.62 -25.50 5.35
C PRO A 458 -8.99 -25.57 6.74
N TRP A 459 -9.74 -25.20 7.77
CA TRP A 459 -9.30 -25.38 9.16
C TRP A 459 -9.50 -26.82 9.64
N GLU A 460 -10.70 -27.37 9.39
CA GLU A 460 -11.13 -28.64 9.97
C GLU A 460 -10.81 -29.84 9.05
N ASP A 461 -11.31 -29.81 7.81
CA ASP A 461 -11.25 -30.95 6.88
C ASP A 461 -10.18 -30.78 5.80
N ASP A 462 -8.95 -30.45 6.19
CA ASP A 462 -7.83 -30.30 5.26
C ASP A 462 -7.24 -31.66 4.82
N LEU A 463 -7.79 -32.23 3.74
CA LEU A 463 -7.43 -33.57 3.27
C LEU A 463 -6.14 -33.58 2.42
N GLU A 464 -5.08 -34.20 2.97
CA GLU A 464 -3.84 -34.47 2.25
C GLU A 464 -4.11 -35.45 1.08
N GLY A 465 -3.82 -35.02 -0.16
CA GLY A 465 -4.11 -35.78 -1.39
C GLY A 465 -5.16 -35.15 -2.31
N VAL A 466 -5.94 -34.17 -1.81
CA VAL A 466 -6.83 -33.35 -2.64
C VAL A 466 -6.04 -32.21 -3.31
N SER A 467 -6.40 -31.84 -4.54
CA SER A 467 -5.74 -30.74 -5.26
C SER A 467 -5.82 -29.42 -4.48
N MET A 468 -4.77 -28.61 -4.53
CA MET A 468 -4.72 -27.33 -3.82
C MET A 468 -5.87 -26.39 -4.23
N ALA A 469 -6.26 -26.42 -5.52
CA ALA A 469 -7.40 -25.66 -6.03
C ALA A 469 -8.71 -26.02 -5.32
N LYS A 470 -8.99 -27.32 -5.15
CA LYS A 470 -10.19 -27.80 -4.47
C LYS A 470 -10.13 -27.55 -2.96
N ARG A 471 -8.97 -27.77 -2.32
CA ARG A 471 -8.76 -27.42 -0.90
C ARG A 471 -9.03 -25.93 -0.64
N SER A 472 -8.54 -25.05 -1.51
CA SER A 472 -8.81 -23.61 -1.41
C SER A 472 -10.28 -23.25 -1.60
N ALA A 473 -10.97 -23.88 -2.56
CA ALA A 473 -12.41 -23.72 -2.72
C ALA A 473 -13.21 -24.19 -1.49
N LEU A 474 -12.78 -25.28 -0.85
CA LEU A 474 -13.36 -25.78 0.39
C LEU A 474 -13.12 -24.83 1.58
N ALA A 475 -11.97 -24.17 1.66
CA ALA A 475 -11.70 -23.16 2.68
C ALA A 475 -12.63 -21.95 2.54
N MET A 476 -12.86 -21.48 1.30
CA MET A 476 -13.85 -20.43 1.03
C MET A 476 -15.27 -20.89 1.38
N LYS A 477 -15.64 -22.14 1.04
CA LYS A 477 -16.92 -22.75 1.45
C LYS A 477 -17.08 -22.74 2.97
N GLU A 478 -16.05 -23.17 3.69
CA GLU A 478 -16.05 -23.28 5.15
C GLU A 478 -16.35 -21.92 5.81
N PHE A 479 -15.73 -20.84 5.31
CA PHE A 479 -16.02 -19.49 5.77
C PHE A 479 -17.50 -19.13 5.54
N LEU A 480 -18.00 -19.30 4.32
CA LEU A 480 -19.36 -18.90 3.95
C LEU A 480 -20.41 -19.62 4.81
N LEU A 481 -20.22 -20.93 5.02
CA LEU A 481 -21.09 -21.72 5.89
C LEU A 481 -20.99 -21.27 7.36
N SER A 482 -19.79 -21.01 7.86
CA SER A 482 -19.58 -20.54 9.23
C SER A 482 -20.26 -19.19 9.46
N ARG A 483 -20.20 -18.28 8.48
CA ARG A 483 -20.89 -16.99 8.56
C ARG A 483 -22.41 -17.16 8.58
N LEU A 484 -22.98 -17.98 7.72
CA LEU A 484 -24.43 -18.23 7.71
C LEU A 484 -24.90 -18.95 8.99
N ALA A 485 -24.06 -19.83 9.57
CA ALA A 485 -24.38 -20.53 10.81
C ALA A 485 -24.60 -19.58 12.00
N LEU A 486 -24.02 -18.37 11.98
CA LEU A 486 -24.27 -17.35 13.02
C LEU A 486 -25.74 -16.93 13.12
N GLU A 487 -26.58 -17.21 12.11
CA GLU A 487 -28.03 -16.97 12.17
C GLU A 487 -28.80 -17.96 13.07
N TRP A 488 -28.11 -18.96 13.63
CA TRP A 488 -28.64 -19.88 14.65
C TRP A 488 -27.92 -19.68 15.99
N PRO A 489 -28.46 -18.86 16.91
CA PRO A 489 -27.91 -18.70 18.27
C PRO A 489 -27.77 -20.01 19.04
N GLU A 490 -28.66 -20.97 18.78
CA GLU A 490 -28.62 -22.34 19.33
C GLU A 490 -27.52 -23.23 18.71
N GLY A 491 -26.87 -22.75 17.64
CA GLY A 491 -25.90 -23.49 16.84
C GLY A 491 -26.55 -24.35 15.74
N ILE A 492 -25.85 -24.47 14.61
CA ILE A 492 -26.18 -25.39 13.52
C ILE A 492 -24.89 -26.03 13.01
N SER A 493 -24.91 -27.34 12.73
CA SER A 493 -23.75 -28.00 12.11
C SER A 493 -23.61 -27.60 10.64
N LYS A 494 -22.37 -27.49 10.16
CA LYS A 494 -22.08 -27.16 8.74
C LYS A 494 -22.76 -28.18 7.80
N THR A 495 -22.75 -29.46 8.15
CA THR A 495 -23.42 -30.52 7.37
C THR A 495 -24.93 -30.29 7.25
N ARG A 496 -25.60 -29.97 8.36
CA ARG A 496 -27.05 -29.71 8.34
C ARG A 496 -27.38 -28.45 7.55
N LEU A 497 -26.57 -27.40 7.68
CA LEU A 497 -26.72 -26.18 6.90
C LEU A 497 -26.55 -26.43 5.39
N GLU A 498 -25.58 -27.27 4.99
CA GLU A 498 -25.43 -27.66 3.58
C GLU A 498 -26.66 -28.39 3.03
N GLU A 499 -27.26 -29.29 3.80
CA GLU A 499 -28.50 -29.97 3.42
C GLU A 499 -29.64 -28.97 3.20
N LEU A 500 -29.86 -28.06 4.15
CA LEU A 500 -30.89 -27.02 4.02
C LEU A 500 -30.68 -26.13 2.79
N LEU A 501 -29.43 -25.77 2.51
CA LEU A 501 -29.07 -24.97 1.33
C LEU A 501 -29.37 -25.73 0.03
N LYS A 502 -29.07 -27.02 -0.05
CA LYS A 502 -29.41 -27.87 -1.20
C LYS A 502 -30.93 -28.01 -1.37
N GLU A 503 -31.66 -28.25 -0.29
CA GLU A 503 -33.14 -28.33 -0.29
C GLU A 503 -33.77 -27.01 -0.77
N SER A 504 -33.27 -25.88 -0.28
CA SER A 504 -33.67 -24.52 -0.69
C SER A 504 -33.38 -24.23 -2.15
N LYS A 505 -32.22 -24.68 -2.65
CA LYS A 505 -31.88 -24.55 -4.08
C LYS A 505 -32.87 -25.32 -4.95
N VAL A 506 -33.12 -26.60 -4.63
CA VAL A 506 -34.01 -27.48 -5.40
C VAL A 506 -35.46 -27.01 -5.36
N SER A 507 -35.96 -26.63 -4.17
CA SER A 507 -37.35 -26.20 -4.00
C SER A 507 -37.62 -24.77 -4.48
N GLY A 508 -36.59 -23.95 -4.64
CA GLY A 508 -36.72 -22.52 -4.94
C GLY A 508 -37.21 -21.67 -3.76
N ARG A 509 -37.51 -22.27 -2.60
CA ARG A 509 -38.03 -21.57 -1.42
C ARG A 509 -36.88 -21.06 -0.55
N PRO A 510 -36.94 -19.82 -0.03
CA PRO A 510 -35.92 -19.31 0.88
C PRO A 510 -35.95 -20.06 2.21
N ILE A 511 -34.78 -20.18 2.85
CA ILE A 511 -34.66 -20.67 4.23
C ILE A 511 -35.11 -19.53 5.14
N SER A 512 -36.19 -19.73 5.90
CA SER A 512 -36.82 -18.68 6.73
C SER A 512 -35.84 -17.97 7.68
N ARG A 513 -34.84 -18.68 8.22
CA ARG A 513 -33.79 -18.12 9.09
C ARG A 513 -32.68 -17.35 8.36
N LEU A 514 -32.62 -17.44 7.03
CA LEU A 514 -31.64 -16.75 6.18
C LEU A 514 -32.30 -15.68 5.30
N ASP A 515 -33.41 -15.11 5.77
CA ASP A 515 -34.04 -13.95 5.13
C ASP A 515 -33.24 -12.68 5.46
N LEU A 516 -32.07 -12.58 4.83
CA LEU A 516 -31.18 -11.45 5.02
C LEU A 516 -31.75 -10.23 4.29
N ASN A 517 -31.88 -9.09 4.99
CA ASN A 517 -32.29 -7.82 4.39
C ASN A 517 -31.42 -7.44 3.18
N GLU A 518 -30.13 -7.81 3.23
CA GLU A 518 -29.16 -7.65 2.15
C GLU A 518 -28.22 -8.84 2.05
N LYS A 519 -27.62 -9.01 0.88
CA LYS A 519 -26.56 -10.00 0.68
C LYS A 519 -25.28 -9.57 1.39
N ILE A 520 -24.58 -10.53 1.98
CA ILE A 520 -23.29 -10.33 2.61
C ILE A 520 -22.24 -10.10 1.52
N PHE A 521 -21.50 -9.00 1.61
CA PHE A 521 -20.47 -8.61 0.66
C PHE A 521 -19.10 -9.14 1.06
N ILE A 522 -18.45 -9.85 0.15
CA ILE A 522 -17.10 -10.36 0.32
C ILE A 522 -16.16 -9.60 -0.62
N VAL A 523 -15.18 -8.90 -0.04
CA VAL A 523 -14.13 -8.16 -0.74
C VAL A 523 -12.88 -9.02 -0.80
N ILE A 524 -12.51 -9.49 -2.00
CA ILE A 524 -11.32 -10.33 -2.16
C ILE A 524 -10.11 -9.46 -2.55
N GLU A 525 -9.14 -9.40 -1.65
CA GLU A 525 -7.92 -8.60 -1.72
C GLU A 525 -6.67 -9.44 -2.06
N ASP A 526 -6.86 -10.57 -2.73
CA ASP A 526 -5.75 -11.29 -3.37
C ASP A 526 -5.00 -10.34 -4.32
N ASP A 527 -3.66 -10.43 -4.37
CA ASP A 527 -2.86 -9.68 -5.36
C ASP A 527 -3.36 -9.90 -6.80
N ASP A 528 -3.83 -11.12 -7.08
CA ASP A 528 -4.59 -11.47 -8.28
C ASP A 528 -5.40 -12.77 -8.01
N PHE A 529 -6.73 -12.62 -7.91
CA PHE A 529 -7.63 -13.73 -7.55
C PHE A 529 -7.79 -14.76 -8.68
N LEU A 530 -7.62 -14.39 -9.95
CA LEU A 530 -8.02 -15.27 -11.07
C LEU A 530 -6.87 -16.14 -11.62
N ILE A 531 -5.68 -16.05 -11.03
CA ILE A 531 -4.49 -16.81 -11.43
C ILE A 531 -4.82 -18.30 -11.60
N ASN A 532 -5.38 -18.92 -10.56
CA ASN A 532 -5.70 -20.34 -10.56
C ASN A 532 -7.12 -20.59 -11.09
N ARG A 533 -7.23 -20.91 -12.39
CA ARG A 533 -8.51 -21.17 -13.07
C ARG A 533 -9.32 -22.28 -12.42
N GLU A 534 -8.67 -23.39 -12.05
CA GLU A 534 -9.36 -24.55 -11.48
C GLU A 534 -9.92 -24.24 -10.09
N ARG A 535 -9.24 -23.39 -9.28
CA ARG A 535 -9.79 -22.89 -8.01
C ARG A 535 -11.12 -22.16 -8.24
N ILE A 536 -11.19 -21.30 -9.25
CA ILE A 536 -12.40 -20.53 -9.55
C ILE A 536 -13.52 -21.46 -10.02
N ARG A 537 -13.19 -22.48 -10.82
CA ARG A 537 -14.16 -23.50 -11.25
C ARG A 537 -14.72 -24.30 -10.07
N GLU A 538 -13.85 -24.77 -9.17
CA GLU A 538 -14.26 -25.51 -7.97
C GLU A 538 -15.11 -24.64 -7.03
N PHE A 539 -14.73 -23.36 -6.85
CA PHE A 539 -15.52 -22.41 -6.08
C PHE A 539 -16.89 -22.17 -6.71
N TYR A 540 -16.95 -21.97 -8.03
CA TYR A 540 -18.19 -21.84 -8.78
C TYR A 540 -19.10 -23.06 -8.60
N ARG A 541 -18.57 -24.27 -8.71
CA ARG A 541 -19.34 -25.51 -8.49
C ARG A 541 -19.96 -25.55 -7.10
N ILE A 542 -19.21 -25.16 -6.07
CA ILE A 542 -19.69 -25.10 -4.69
C ILE A 542 -20.80 -24.06 -4.54
N VAL A 543 -20.56 -22.82 -5.00
CA VAL A 543 -21.51 -21.71 -4.90
C VAL A 543 -22.80 -22.06 -5.61
N ASP A 544 -22.69 -22.57 -6.85
CA ASP A 544 -23.85 -23.03 -7.60
C ASP A 544 -24.55 -24.14 -6.82
N GLN A 545 -23.89 -25.27 -6.52
CA GLN A 545 -24.50 -26.43 -5.86
C GLN A 545 -25.28 -26.07 -4.58
N LEU A 546 -24.77 -25.14 -3.78
CA LEU A 546 -25.37 -24.71 -2.52
C LEU A 546 -26.31 -23.50 -2.66
N GLY A 547 -26.41 -22.88 -3.83
CA GLY A 547 -27.24 -21.69 -4.03
C GLY A 547 -26.73 -20.45 -3.27
N LEU A 548 -25.42 -20.39 -2.97
CA LEU A 548 -24.84 -19.35 -2.11
C LEU A 548 -24.91 -17.95 -2.72
N GLN A 549 -25.06 -17.83 -4.04
CA GLN A 549 -25.28 -16.56 -4.74
C GLN A 549 -26.57 -15.83 -4.29
N ARG A 550 -27.49 -16.51 -3.59
CA ARG A 550 -28.67 -15.88 -2.95
C ARG A 550 -28.29 -15.02 -1.74
N TYR A 551 -27.22 -15.39 -1.04
CA TYR A 551 -26.83 -14.79 0.24
C TYR A 551 -25.57 -13.93 0.15
N PHE A 552 -24.72 -14.18 -0.85
CA PHE A 552 -23.43 -13.52 -0.97
C PHE A 552 -23.29 -12.72 -2.26
N VAL A 553 -22.50 -11.67 -2.19
CA VAL A 553 -22.04 -10.86 -3.31
C VAL A 553 -20.53 -10.69 -3.20
N PHE A 554 -19.82 -10.69 -4.32
CA PHE A 554 -18.35 -10.71 -4.32
C PHE A 554 -17.75 -9.60 -5.19
N THR A 555 -16.56 -9.15 -4.80
CA THR A 555 -15.61 -8.41 -5.67
C THR A 555 -14.26 -9.11 -5.64
N ALA A 556 -13.46 -8.94 -6.68
CA ALA A 556 -12.09 -9.44 -6.72
C ALA A 556 -11.16 -8.53 -7.51
N ILE A 557 -9.91 -8.49 -7.07
CA ILE A 557 -8.80 -7.89 -7.81
C ILE A 557 -8.20 -8.93 -8.77
N THR A 558 -7.89 -8.53 -10.00
CA THR A 558 -7.21 -9.35 -11.02
C THR A 558 -6.39 -8.48 -11.96
N SER A 559 -5.46 -9.08 -12.70
CA SER A 559 -4.77 -8.39 -13.78
C SER A 559 -5.42 -8.66 -15.15
N VAL A 560 -5.24 -7.72 -16.08
CA VAL A 560 -5.55 -7.91 -17.51
C VAL A 560 -4.84 -9.16 -18.04
N ARG A 561 -3.57 -9.33 -17.65
CA ARG A 561 -2.73 -10.47 -18.04
C ARG A 561 -3.35 -11.82 -17.67
N THR A 562 -3.95 -11.94 -16.48
CA THR A 562 -4.61 -13.16 -16.02
C THR A 562 -5.85 -13.49 -16.85
N LEU A 563 -6.68 -12.50 -17.14
CA LEU A 563 -7.92 -12.69 -17.89
C LEU A 563 -7.68 -13.09 -19.35
N TYR A 564 -6.59 -12.60 -19.94
CA TYR A 564 -6.16 -13.00 -21.28
C TYR A 564 -5.26 -14.24 -21.28
N ARG A 565 -4.74 -14.66 -20.12
CA ARG A 565 -3.77 -15.75 -19.94
C ARG A 565 -2.56 -15.66 -20.89
N GLY A 566 -2.16 -14.43 -21.25
CA GLY A 566 -1.04 -14.16 -22.15
C GLY A 566 -1.35 -14.28 -23.65
N GLY A 567 -2.60 -14.54 -24.04
CA GLY A 567 -3.08 -14.47 -25.42
C GLY A 567 -3.87 -13.18 -25.71
N ASP A 568 -4.69 -13.21 -26.76
CA ASP A 568 -5.49 -12.06 -27.22
C ASP A 568 -7.00 -12.29 -27.11
N VAL A 569 -7.39 -13.40 -26.48
CA VAL A 569 -8.78 -13.78 -26.24
C VAL A 569 -9.00 -13.81 -24.74
N VAL A 570 -10.01 -13.06 -24.28
CA VAL A 570 -10.41 -13.07 -22.87
C VAL A 570 -11.01 -14.44 -22.52
N ASP A 571 -10.64 -14.98 -21.36
CA ASP A 571 -11.24 -16.19 -20.78
C ASP A 571 -12.70 -15.91 -20.36
N ARG A 572 -13.61 -15.85 -21.33
CA ARG A 572 -15.02 -15.50 -21.08
C ARG A 572 -15.72 -16.47 -20.14
N GLU A 573 -15.35 -17.74 -20.17
CA GLU A 573 -15.93 -18.77 -19.30
C GLU A 573 -15.67 -18.47 -17.81
N ILE A 574 -14.48 -17.95 -17.46
CA ILE A 574 -14.21 -17.56 -16.06
C ILE A 574 -15.14 -16.41 -15.61
N LEU A 575 -15.40 -15.45 -16.51
CA LEU A 575 -16.30 -14.33 -16.23
C LEU A 575 -17.75 -14.80 -16.08
N GLU A 576 -18.18 -15.80 -16.86
CA GLU A 576 -19.49 -16.43 -16.73
C GLU A 576 -19.63 -17.13 -15.36
N TRP A 577 -18.60 -17.85 -14.91
CA TRP A 577 -18.59 -18.46 -13.56
C TRP A 577 -18.67 -17.42 -12.45
N LEU A 578 -17.89 -16.33 -12.55
CA LEU A 578 -17.96 -15.22 -11.58
C LEU A 578 -19.36 -14.59 -11.56
N LYS A 579 -19.99 -14.39 -12.72
CA LYS A 579 -21.35 -13.84 -12.79
C LYS A 579 -22.36 -14.76 -12.12
N ALA A 580 -22.26 -16.07 -12.34
CA ALA A 580 -23.11 -17.07 -11.70
C ALA A 580 -22.92 -17.10 -10.17
N CYS A 581 -21.71 -16.80 -9.68
CA CYS A 581 -21.43 -16.66 -8.26
C CYS A 581 -21.88 -15.33 -7.65
N ASN A 582 -22.49 -14.43 -8.44
CA ASN A 582 -22.88 -13.08 -8.03
C ASN A 582 -21.68 -12.17 -7.69
N PHE A 583 -20.57 -12.29 -8.43
CA PHE A 583 -19.58 -11.21 -8.48
C PHE A 583 -20.18 -9.98 -9.17
N LYS A 584 -20.05 -8.81 -8.54
CA LYS A 584 -20.58 -7.55 -9.08
C LYS A 584 -19.52 -6.67 -9.67
N SER A 585 -18.34 -6.63 -9.04
CA SER A 585 -17.21 -5.84 -9.49
C SER A 585 -15.95 -6.67 -9.66
N ILE A 586 -15.10 -6.21 -10.57
CA ILE A 586 -13.77 -6.74 -10.82
C ILE A 586 -12.82 -5.55 -10.89
N ASP A 587 -11.85 -5.49 -9.98
CA ASP A 587 -10.82 -4.47 -9.99
C ASP A 587 -9.65 -4.96 -10.84
N ILE A 588 -9.26 -4.14 -11.81
CA ILE A 588 -8.31 -4.49 -12.85
C ILE A 588 -7.06 -3.63 -12.67
N GLY A 589 -5.91 -4.26 -12.48
CA GLY A 589 -4.62 -3.58 -12.68
C GLY A 589 -4.38 -3.35 -14.16
N SER A 590 -4.78 -2.18 -14.70
CA SER A 590 -4.40 -1.77 -16.05
C SER A 590 -3.02 -1.10 -16.04
N ASP A 591 -2.71 -0.36 -14.96
CA ASP A 591 -1.40 0.12 -14.55
C ASP A 591 -0.67 1.00 -15.58
N GLY A 592 -1.45 1.71 -16.40
CA GLY A 592 -0.96 2.74 -17.31
C GLY A 592 -2.08 3.35 -18.17
N LEU A 593 -1.98 4.66 -18.41
CA LEU A 593 -2.86 5.41 -19.31
C LEU A 593 -2.24 5.68 -20.69
N CYS A 594 -0.98 5.33 -20.88
CA CYS A 594 -0.27 5.40 -22.16
C CYS A 594 0.50 4.11 -22.43
N ARG A 595 0.82 3.85 -23.70
CA ARG A 595 1.52 2.63 -24.10
C ARG A 595 2.92 2.52 -23.47
N SER A 596 3.63 3.64 -23.34
CA SER A 596 4.99 3.62 -22.77
C SER A 596 4.99 3.16 -21.32
N THR A 597 4.12 3.73 -20.49
CA THR A 597 3.97 3.37 -19.07
C THR A 597 3.67 1.89 -18.90
N ILE A 598 2.74 1.33 -19.67
CA ILE A 598 2.40 -0.11 -19.60
C ILE A 598 3.60 -0.99 -19.99
N SER A 599 4.35 -0.59 -21.01
CA SER A 599 5.54 -1.30 -21.49
C SER A 599 6.68 -1.25 -20.46
N GLU A 600 6.96 -0.06 -19.92
CA GLU A 600 7.97 0.17 -18.87
C GLU A 600 7.66 -0.63 -17.61
N ASN A 601 6.38 -0.75 -17.26
CA ASN A 601 5.91 -1.54 -16.13
C ASN A 601 5.95 -3.05 -16.35
N GLN A 602 6.37 -3.53 -17.53
CA GLN A 602 6.51 -4.94 -17.90
C GLN A 602 5.19 -5.73 -17.78
N LYS A 603 4.07 -5.09 -18.12
CA LYS A 603 2.74 -5.68 -17.91
C LYS A 603 2.39 -6.77 -18.92
N GLY A 604 2.90 -6.66 -20.15
CA GLY A 604 2.72 -7.66 -21.20
C GLY A 604 1.35 -7.61 -21.91
N TYR A 605 0.69 -6.45 -21.89
CA TYR A 605 -0.55 -6.16 -22.62
C TYR A 605 -0.56 -4.69 -23.08
N THR A 606 -1.62 -4.24 -23.76
CA THR A 606 -1.74 -2.88 -24.33
C THR A 606 -3.16 -2.32 -24.16
N LEU A 607 -3.31 -0.99 -24.29
CA LEU A 607 -4.62 -0.32 -24.21
C LEU A 607 -5.60 -0.82 -25.29
N ASP A 608 -5.21 -0.70 -26.56
CA ASP A 608 -6.08 -1.04 -27.71
C ASP A 608 -6.48 -2.50 -27.78
N ARG A 609 -5.53 -3.41 -27.54
CA ARG A 609 -5.74 -4.84 -27.78
C ARG A 609 -6.37 -5.55 -26.59
N HIS A 610 -6.14 -5.03 -25.38
CA HIS A 610 -6.49 -5.74 -24.16
C HIS A 610 -7.36 -4.90 -23.21
N VAL A 611 -6.92 -3.70 -22.80
CA VAL A 611 -7.59 -2.95 -21.72
C VAL A 611 -8.96 -2.42 -22.16
N ILE A 612 -9.04 -1.74 -23.31
CA ILE A 612 -10.30 -1.18 -23.82
C ILE A 612 -11.29 -2.31 -24.16
N PRO A 613 -10.93 -3.34 -24.95
CA PRO A 613 -11.85 -4.44 -25.27
C PRO A 613 -12.32 -5.22 -24.04
N LEU A 614 -11.44 -5.45 -23.05
CA LEU A 614 -11.82 -6.11 -21.81
C LEU A 614 -12.86 -5.31 -21.04
N ASN A 615 -12.66 -4.00 -20.88
CA ASN A 615 -13.60 -3.14 -20.18
C ASN A 615 -14.95 -3.05 -20.92
N MET A 616 -14.95 -3.07 -22.25
CA MET A 616 -16.18 -3.17 -23.04
C MET A 616 -16.92 -4.47 -22.74
N LEU A 617 -16.24 -5.62 -22.81
CA LEU A 617 -16.83 -6.93 -22.51
C LEU A 617 -17.37 -7.00 -21.08
N LEU A 618 -16.62 -6.49 -20.10
CA LEU A 618 -17.06 -6.47 -18.70
C LEU A 618 -18.33 -5.64 -18.51
N LYS A 619 -18.39 -4.46 -19.14
CA LYS A 619 -19.59 -3.61 -19.15
C LYS A 619 -20.78 -4.32 -19.80
N GLU A 620 -20.59 -4.98 -20.94
CA GLU A 620 -21.62 -5.77 -21.62
C GLU A 620 -22.13 -6.93 -20.76
N MET A 621 -21.25 -7.59 -20.00
CA MET A 621 -21.60 -8.63 -19.03
C MET A 621 -22.20 -8.07 -17.72
N GLY A 622 -22.32 -6.75 -17.60
CA GLY A 622 -22.85 -6.05 -16.44
C GLY A 622 -21.97 -6.20 -15.19
N PHE A 623 -20.65 -6.34 -15.37
CA PHE A 623 -19.68 -6.14 -14.31
C PHE A 623 -19.40 -4.66 -14.15
N PHE A 624 -19.20 -4.26 -12.90
CA PHE A 624 -18.57 -3.01 -12.60
C PHE A 624 -17.04 -3.20 -12.61
N ALA A 625 -16.29 -2.43 -13.40
CA ALA A 625 -14.83 -2.58 -13.51
C ALA A 625 -14.10 -1.30 -13.13
N PHE A 626 -13.31 -1.34 -12.05
CA PHE A 626 -12.37 -0.26 -11.72
C PHE A 626 -11.00 -0.59 -12.28
N ASN A 627 -10.36 0.37 -12.94
CA ASN A 627 -9.00 0.20 -13.43
C ASN A 627 -8.03 0.97 -12.53
N ASN A 628 -7.15 0.26 -11.83
CA ASN A 628 -6.02 0.88 -11.13
C ASN A 628 -5.01 1.33 -12.19
N THR A 629 -4.72 2.62 -12.21
CA THR A 629 -3.90 3.25 -13.25
C THR A 629 -2.73 4.02 -12.65
N ILE A 630 -1.64 4.01 -13.40
CA ILE A 630 -0.44 4.77 -13.10
C ILE A 630 -0.32 5.84 -14.18
N VAL A 631 -0.33 7.11 -13.80
CA VAL A 631 -0.26 8.22 -14.76
C VAL A 631 1.16 8.39 -15.25
N THR A 632 2.14 8.29 -14.35
CA THR A 632 3.55 8.51 -14.69
C THR A 632 4.49 7.52 -14.00
N THR A 633 5.65 7.33 -14.62
CA THR A 633 6.81 6.60 -14.14
C THR A 633 7.99 7.56 -13.99
N PRO A 634 9.06 7.16 -13.29
CA PRO A 634 10.29 7.96 -13.25
C PRO A 634 10.92 8.30 -14.62
N TYR A 635 10.48 7.69 -15.71
CA TYR A 635 10.98 7.93 -17.06
C TYR A 635 9.99 8.63 -17.98
N THR A 636 8.83 9.04 -17.44
CA THR A 636 7.81 9.70 -18.24
C THR A 636 8.34 10.98 -18.86
N THR A 637 8.20 11.09 -20.18
CA THR A 637 8.52 12.29 -20.96
C THR A 637 7.29 13.18 -21.12
N ILE A 638 7.48 14.45 -21.49
CA ILE A 638 6.35 15.36 -21.74
C ILE A 638 5.30 14.81 -22.71
N PRO A 639 5.64 14.25 -23.90
CA PRO A 639 4.64 13.64 -24.78
C PRO A 639 3.83 12.52 -24.12
N GLN A 640 4.47 11.67 -23.31
CA GLN A 640 3.81 10.55 -22.62
C GLN A 640 2.91 11.04 -21.48
N PHE A 641 3.32 12.11 -20.80
CA PHE A 641 2.51 12.78 -19.79
C PHE A 641 1.26 13.41 -20.41
N ILE A 642 1.41 14.13 -21.54
CA ILE A 642 0.29 14.67 -22.32
C ILE A 642 -0.68 13.56 -22.75
N GLU A 643 -0.16 12.44 -23.28
CA GLU A 643 -1.01 11.28 -23.62
C GLU A 643 -1.80 10.78 -22.42
N SER A 644 -1.13 10.60 -21.27
CA SER A 644 -1.77 10.15 -20.04
C SER A 644 -2.81 11.13 -19.51
N LEU A 645 -2.58 12.45 -19.62
CA LEU A 645 -3.54 13.49 -19.24
C LEU A 645 -4.78 13.49 -20.14
N ILE A 646 -4.61 13.38 -21.46
CA ILE A 646 -5.75 13.29 -22.39
C ILE A 646 -6.57 12.02 -22.09
N PHE A 647 -5.89 10.89 -21.89
CA PHE A 647 -6.53 9.63 -21.54
C PHE A 647 -7.21 9.67 -20.17
N TYR A 648 -6.63 10.35 -19.18
CA TYR A 648 -7.25 10.55 -17.87
C TYR A 648 -8.62 11.23 -18.00
N ILE A 649 -8.73 12.22 -18.90
CA ILE A 649 -9.98 12.97 -19.11
C ILE A 649 -10.99 12.15 -19.91
N LEU A 650 -10.53 11.50 -20.99
CA LEU A 650 -11.38 10.84 -21.98
C LEU A 650 -11.65 9.36 -21.68
N CYS A 651 -11.03 8.80 -20.64
CA CYS A 651 -10.96 7.37 -20.41
C CYS A 651 -12.34 6.70 -20.64
N PRO A 652 -12.45 5.75 -21.58
CA PRO A 652 -13.75 5.19 -21.96
C PRO A 652 -14.28 4.16 -20.94
N TYR A 653 -13.58 3.99 -19.82
CA TYR A 653 -13.88 3.08 -18.73
C TYR A 653 -13.53 3.73 -17.38
N PRO A 654 -14.15 3.28 -16.27
CA PRO A 654 -13.86 3.83 -14.94
C PRO A 654 -12.43 3.54 -14.49
N ILE A 655 -11.74 4.57 -14.01
CA ILE A 655 -10.40 4.49 -13.38
C ILE A 655 -10.53 4.67 -11.87
N ASN A 656 -9.74 3.97 -11.05
CA ASN A 656 -9.84 4.14 -9.60
C ASN A 656 -9.45 5.58 -9.20
N ILE A 657 -9.92 6.06 -8.04
CA ILE A 657 -9.62 7.39 -7.46
C ILE A 657 -8.22 7.41 -6.83
N ALA A 658 -7.76 6.25 -6.33
CA ALA A 658 -6.37 6.04 -5.92
C ALA A 658 -5.49 5.91 -7.16
N ILE A 659 -5.37 7.01 -7.89
CA ILE A 659 -4.51 7.11 -9.06
C ILE A 659 -3.12 7.34 -8.52
N GLU A 660 -2.22 6.41 -8.81
CA GLU A 660 -0.81 6.62 -8.55
C GLU A 660 -0.30 7.61 -9.58
N ILE A 661 -0.27 8.87 -9.17
CA ILE A 661 0.17 9.99 -10.00
C ILE A 661 1.62 9.75 -10.43
N GLY A 662 2.44 9.09 -9.61
CA GLY A 662 3.75 8.57 -9.95
C GLY A 662 4.13 7.32 -9.14
N ILE A 663 4.97 6.46 -9.71
CA ILE A 663 5.48 5.26 -9.00
C ILE A 663 6.51 5.70 -7.95
N MET A 664 6.26 5.31 -6.70
CA MET A 664 7.26 5.41 -5.64
C MET A 664 8.30 4.31 -5.81
N GLY A 665 9.56 4.70 -5.98
CA GLY A 665 10.65 3.74 -6.02
C GLY A 665 10.91 3.21 -4.61
N HIS A 666 10.72 1.91 -4.41
CA HIS A 666 11.10 1.21 -3.19
C HIS A 666 12.27 0.26 -3.46
N ILE A 667 13.07 -0.02 -2.44
CA ILE A 667 14.00 -1.17 -2.43
C ILE A 667 13.23 -2.41 -2.92
N GLY A 668 13.88 -3.33 -3.64
CA GLY A 668 13.31 -4.55 -4.23
C GLY A 668 12.13 -4.39 -5.22
N THR A 669 11.82 -3.17 -5.64
CA THR A 669 11.24 -2.94 -6.97
C THR A 669 12.33 -3.05 -8.03
N LYS A 670 11.96 -3.05 -9.31
CA LYS A 670 12.92 -2.98 -10.44
C LYS A 670 13.16 -1.53 -10.88
N TYR A 671 12.67 -0.55 -10.13
CA TYR A 671 13.13 0.83 -10.22
C TYR A 671 14.33 0.98 -9.29
N THR A 672 15.46 1.40 -9.82
CA THR A 672 16.71 1.46 -9.06
C THR A 672 16.76 2.74 -8.21
N ASN A 673 17.51 2.73 -7.11
CA ASN A 673 17.79 3.97 -6.36
C ASN A 673 18.48 5.02 -7.25
N GLU A 674 19.21 4.63 -8.30
CA GLU A 674 19.78 5.56 -9.28
C GLU A 674 18.71 6.25 -10.14
N ASP A 675 17.53 5.64 -10.33
CA ASP A 675 16.37 6.26 -10.98
C ASP A 675 15.64 7.26 -10.05
N ILE A 676 15.82 7.12 -8.73
CA ILE A 676 15.21 7.92 -7.65
C ILE A 676 16.04 9.19 -7.35
N VAL A 677 17.33 9.19 -7.69
CA VAL A 677 18.32 10.23 -7.29
C VAL A 677 18.21 11.55 -8.08
N ASN A 678 17.37 11.69 -9.10
CA ASN A 678 17.20 12.95 -9.87
C ASN A 678 16.32 14.02 -9.16
N GLN A 679 16.28 13.99 -7.83
CA GLN A 679 15.48 14.91 -7.02
C GLN A 679 16.20 16.25 -6.87
N GLN A 680 15.51 17.35 -7.18
CA GLN A 680 15.88 18.66 -6.64
C GLN A 680 15.19 18.80 -5.29
N TYR A 681 15.98 19.24 -4.32
CA TYR A 681 15.56 19.46 -2.95
C TYR A 681 15.67 20.95 -2.71
N ASP A 682 14.61 21.53 -2.15
CA ASP A 682 14.68 22.89 -1.62
C ASP A 682 15.19 22.79 -0.18
N TRP A 683 16.46 23.12 0.03
CA TRP A 683 17.15 22.97 1.31
C TRP A 683 16.96 24.19 2.23
N GLN A 684 16.23 25.19 1.74
CA GLN A 684 15.93 26.41 2.47
C GLN A 684 14.64 26.24 3.26
N GLY A 685 14.60 26.67 4.52
CA GLY A 685 13.35 26.74 5.28
C GLY A 685 12.45 27.88 4.82
N GLU A 686 11.26 28.00 5.42
CA GLU A 686 10.31 29.09 5.15
C GLU A 686 10.89 30.51 5.42
N ASP A 687 12.00 30.57 6.13
CA ASP A 687 12.79 31.76 6.46
C ASP A 687 13.94 32.05 5.49
N GLY A 688 14.18 31.19 4.49
CA GLY A 688 15.24 31.34 3.49
C GLY A 688 16.64 30.89 3.96
N GLU A 689 16.78 30.33 5.16
CA GLU A 689 18.05 29.77 5.63
C GLU A 689 18.26 28.34 5.11
N ASP A 690 19.46 28.02 4.62
CA ASP A 690 19.85 26.67 4.19
C ASP A 690 20.24 25.81 5.39
N TYR A 691 19.38 24.86 5.74
CA TYR A 691 19.53 24.03 6.93
C TYR A 691 20.48 22.82 6.73
N GLY A 692 21.02 22.63 5.52
CA GLY A 692 21.86 21.47 5.23
C GLY A 692 21.08 20.15 5.11
N HIS A 693 19.74 20.19 5.15
CA HIS A 693 18.85 19.03 5.08
C HIS A 693 17.42 19.41 4.64
N PHE A 694 16.71 18.48 4.00
CA PHE A 694 15.33 18.60 3.54
C PHE A 694 14.42 17.90 4.54
N LYS A 695 13.48 18.66 5.09
CA LYS A 695 12.47 18.15 6.01
C LYS A 695 11.28 17.63 5.20
N ILE A 696 11.16 16.31 5.08
CA ILE A 696 9.95 15.67 4.55
C ILE A 696 8.79 15.94 5.52
N LYS A 697 7.54 16.01 5.01
CA LYS A 697 6.30 16.20 5.79
C LYS A 697 6.21 15.35 7.06
N ASP A 698 6.83 14.18 7.05
CA ASP A 698 6.91 13.29 8.21
C ASP A 698 8.04 13.64 9.17
N ASN A 699 8.63 14.84 9.18
CA ASN A 699 9.82 15.19 9.98
C ASN A 699 11.03 14.25 9.75
N TYR A 700 11.12 13.62 8.59
CA TYR A 700 12.31 12.89 8.16
C TYR A 700 13.26 13.86 7.46
N PHE A 701 14.55 13.80 7.80
CA PHE A 701 15.54 14.75 7.30
C PHE A 701 16.46 14.05 6.28
N VAL A 702 16.32 14.39 5.00
CA VAL A 702 17.27 13.97 3.95
C VAL A 702 18.41 14.99 3.94
N PRO A 703 19.69 14.63 4.04
CA PRO A 703 20.72 15.67 4.06
C PRO A 703 21.15 16.13 2.67
N VAL A 704 21.62 17.38 2.58
CA VAL A 704 22.14 17.99 1.35
C VAL A 704 23.24 17.12 0.73
N GLY A 705 23.13 16.85 -0.57
CA GLY A 705 24.11 16.10 -1.35
C GLY A 705 23.97 14.58 -1.29
N PHE A 706 22.97 14.07 -0.57
CA PHE A 706 22.76 12.63 -0.43
C PHE A 706 21.32 12.17 -0.68
N PRO A 707 20.85 12.40 -1.91
CA PRO A 707 19.46 12.22 -2.26
C PRO A 707 19.00 10.76 -2.28
N GLU A 708 19.93 9.81 -2.35
CA GLU A 708 19.66 8.38 -2.21
C GLU A 708 19.18 8.01 -0.79
N TYR A 709 19.21 8.95 0.16
CA TYR A 709 18.73 8.80 1.54
C TYR A 709 17.33 9.38 1.78
N ALA A 710 16.69 9.82 0.71
CA ALA A 710 15.25 9.79 0.50
C ALA A 710 14.67 8.38 0.75
N LEU A 711 14.73 7.88 1.98
CA LEU A 711 14.20 6.56 2.30
C LEU A 711 12.68 6.61 2.14
N ASN A 712 12.13 5.62 1.43
CA ASN A 712 10.78 5.01 1.48
C ASN A 712 9.71 5.82 2.25
N SER A 713 9.58 7.10 1.95
CA SER A 713 8.57 7.99 2.49
C SER A 713 7.72 8.43 1.31
N SER A 714 6.43 8.60 1.59
CA SER A 714 5.31 8.65 0.66
C SER A 714 5.32 9.81 -0.35
N HIS A 715 6.44 10.50 -0.56
CA HIS A 715 6.46 11.81 -1.22
C HIS A 715 7.62 12.03 -2.19
N MET A 716 8.46 11.03 -2.48
CA MET A 716 9.68 11.25 -3.26
C MET A 716 9.57 10.64 -4.66
N ILE A 717 9.13 11.46 -5.62
CA ILE A 717 8.95 11.07 -7.02
C ILE A 717 10.04 11.75 -7.87
N SER A 718 10.91 10.94 -8.47
CA SER A 718 11.98 11.40 -9.37
C SER A 718 11.52 11.20 -10.81
N TYR A 719 11.63 12.22 -11.65
CA TYR A 719 11.38 12.13 -13.09
C TYR A 719 12.63 12.48 -13.86
N ALA A 720 12.92 11.71 -14.91
CA ALA A 720 14.00 11.99 -15.84
C ALA A 720 13.79 13.31 -16.59
N ASP A 721 12.53 13.72 -16.78
CA ASP A 721 12.14 14.97 -17.42
C ASP A 721 11.77 16.04 -16.35
N PRO A 722 12.56 17.14 -16.23
CA PRO A 722 12.30 18.19 -15.25
C PRO A 722 10.96 18.90 -15.43
N LYS A 723 10.48 19.05 -16.68
CA LYS A 723 9.19 19.68 -16.96
C LYS A 723 8.05 18.79 -16.46
N VAL A 724 8.14 17.47 -16.64
CA VAL A 724 7.16 16.51 -16.08
C VAL A 724 7.14 16.58 -14.56
N ARG A 725 8.31 16.64 -13.92
CA ARG A 725 8.43 16.78 -12.45
C ARG A 725 7.69 17.99 -11.90
N GLU A 726 7.77 19.13 -12.57
CA GLU A 726 7.09 20.36 -12.13
C GLU A 726 5.58 20.29 -12.36
N LEU A 727 5.16 19.72 -13.49
CA LEU A 727 3.76 19.60 -13.87
C LEU A 727 3.00 18.61 -12.97
N VAL A 728 3.61 17.47 -12.68
CA VAL A 728 2.94 16.37 -11.97
C VAL A 728 2.59 16.71 -10.51
N LEU A 729 3.34 17.62 -9.87
CA LEU A 729 3.02 18.14 -8.54
C LEU A 729 1.81 19.07 -8.54
N LYS A 730 1.56 19.76 -9.66
CA LYS A 730 0.42 20.68 -9.82
C LYS A 730 -0.86 19.94 -10.21
N PHE A 731 -0.75 18.85 -10.97
CA PHE A 731 -1.87 18.07 -11.50
C PHE A 731 -2.94 17.68 -10.47
N PRO A 732 -2.62 17.09 -9.29
CA PRO A 732 -3.65 16.71 -8.31
C PRO A 732 -4.47 17.87 -7.73
N HIS A 733 -4.03 19.12 -7.92
CA HIS A 733 -4.64 20.30 -7.33
C HIS A 733 -5.43 21.15 -8.34
N GLN A 734 -5.51 20.72 -9.60
CA GLN A 734 -6.14 21.49 -10.67
C GLN A 734 -7.09 20.63 -11.50
N GLU A 735 -8.12 21.26 -12.05
CA GLU A 735 -9.04 20.60 -12.96
C GLU A 735 -8.27 20.16 -14.23
N PRO A 736 -8.28 18.86 -14.60
CA PRO A 736 -7.41 18.33 -15.65
C PRO A 736 -7.51 19.05 -16.99
N ILE A 737 -8.69 19.60 -17.30
CA ILE A 737 -8.94 20.33 -18.53
C ILE A 737 -8.33 21.74 -18.49
N ARG A 738 -8.39 22.43 -17.35
CA ARG A 738 -7.67 23.69 -17.12
C ARG A 738 -6.17 23.50 -17.07
N PHE A 739 -5.71 22.33 -16.64
CA PHE A 739 -4.29 22.01 -16.52
C PHE A 739 -3.52 22.26 -17.83
N PHE A 740 -4.13 21.97 -18.98
CA PHE A 740 -3.54 22.24 -20.30
C PHE A 740 -3.35 23.73 -20.60
N LYS A 741 -4.20 24.61 -20.05
CA LYS A 741 -4.16 26.06 -20.30
C LYS A 741 -3.26 26.79 -19.30
N ASP A 742 -3.19 26.29 -18.07
CA ASP A 742 -2.63 27.03 -16.93
C ASP A 742 -1.15 26.68 -16.62
N ASN A 743 -0.53 25.72 -17.31
CA ASN A 743 0.79 25.17 -16.93
C ASN A 743 1.82 25.06 -18.09
N ASP A 744 1.85 26.00 -19.03
CA ASP A 744 2.91 26.08 -20.05
C ASP A 744 3.13 24.78 -20.87
N ILE A 745 2.05 24.03 -21.11
CA ILE A 745 2.04 22.95 -22.12
C ILE A 745 1.74 23.61 -23.46
N GLU A 746 2.72 23.60 -24.37
CA GLU A 746 2.60 24.29 -25.64
C GLU A 746 1.59 23.58 -26.54
N ALA A 747 0.79 24.35 -27.29
CA ALA A 747 -0.18 23.78 -28.22
C ALA A 747 0.48 22.84 -29.24
N GLU A 748 1.72 23.15 -29.64
CA GLU A 748 2.53 22.31 -30.54
C GLU A 748 2.89 20.95 -29.92
N GLU A 749 3.17 20.88 -28.61
CA GLU A 749 3.46 19.61 -27.92
C GLU A 749 2.24 18.68 -27.97
N VAL A 750 1.04 19.24 -27.77
CA VAL A 750 -0.23 18.51 -27.88
C VAL A 750 -0.52 18.09 -29.32
N GLU A 751 -0.33 18.99 -30.29
CA GLU A 751 -0.51 18.67 -31.71
C GLU A 751 0.42 17.54 -32.18
N ASN A 752 1.66 17.52 -31.71
CA ASN A 752 2.62 16.45 -32.01
C ASN A 752 2.18 15.09 -31.46
N VAL A 753 1.65 15.04 -30.23
CA VAL A 753 1.09 13.80 -29.66
C VAL A 753 -0.10 13.31 -30.50
N VAL A 754 -1.04 14.20 -30.84
CA VAL A 754 -2.23 13.86 -31.63
C VAL A 754 -1.85 13.38 -33.03
N LYS A 755 -0.87 14.03 -33.67
CA LYS A 755 -0.33 13.61 -34.97
C LYS A 755 0.25 12.20 -34.89
N SER A 756 1.01 11.90 -33.84
CA SER A 756 1.58 10.57 -33.63
C SER A 756 0.50 9.48 -33.51
N TRP A 757 -0.65 9.78 -32.90
CA TRP A 757 -1.78 8.85 -32.82
C TRP A 757 -2.45 8.63 -34.17
N ILE A 758 -2.60 9.68 -34.98
CA ILE A 758 -3.17 9.56 -36.33
C ILE A 758 -2.27 8.67 -37.21
N GLU A 759 -0.96 8.81 -37.07
CA GLU A 759 0.08 8.08 -37.81
C GLU A 759 0.32 6.65 -37.30
N ALA A 760 -0.18 6.29 -36.11
CA ALA A 760 0.04 5.00 -35.45
C ALA A 760 -0.48 3.75 -36.21
N SER A 761 -1.12 3.93 -37.38
CA SER A 761 -1.67 2.89 -38.28
C SER A 761 -2.76 2.00 -37.65
N ASP A 762 -3.29 1.01 -38.39
CA ASP A 762 -4.32 0.06 -37.92
C ASP A 762 -3.84 -0.85 -36.76
N VAL A 763 -2.58 -0.75 -36.36
CA VAL A 763 -1.99 -1.47 -35.21
C VAL A 763 -2.53 -0.96 -33.87
N GLN A 764 -3.00 0.30 -33.80
CA GLN A 764 -3.60 0.92 -32.62
C GLN A 764 -4.92 1.62 -32.99
N PRO A 765 -5.99 0.86 -33.25
CA PRO A 765 -7.22 1.40 -33.81
C PRO A 765 -7.95 2.36 -32.86
N GLU A 766 -7.91 2.14 -31.55
CA GLU A 766 -8.56 3.00 -30.56
C GLU A 766 -7.83 4.34 -30.44
N ILE A 767 -6.51 4.30 -30.30
CA ILE A 767 -5.67 5.50 -30.22
C ILE A 767 -5.74 6.31 -31.52
N SER A 768 -5.68 5.64 -32.67
CA SER A 768 -5.80 6.30 -33.97
C SER A 768 -7.18 6.93 -34.17
N ALA A 769 -8.25 6.24 -33.76
CA ALA A 769 -9.60 6.79 -33.81
C ALA A 769 -9.77 8.02 -32.90
N LEU A 770 -9.15 8.02 -31.72
CA LEU A 770 -9.12 9.19 -30.83
C LEU A 770 -8.42 10.38 -31.50
N GLY A 771 -7.21 10.18 -32.02
CA GLY A 771 -6.46 11.23 -32.73
C GLY A 771 -7.24 11.81 -33.91
N ARG A 772 -7.86 10.95 -34.73
CA ARG A 772 -8.70 11.36 -35.87
C ARG A 772 -9.96 12.12 -35.43
N SER A 773 -10.56 11.73 -34.31
CA SER A 773 -11.74 12.41 -33.74
C SER A 773 -11.41 13.83 -33.31
N LEU A 774 -10.29 14.00 -32.58
CA LEU A 774 -9.80 15.30 -32.14
C LEU A 774 -9.53 16.22 -33.33
N GLN A 775 -8.81 15.73 -34.34
CA GLN A 775 -8.53 16.48 -35.56
C GLN A 775 -9.81 16.90 -36.31
N LEU A 776 -10.80 15.99 -36.42
CA LEU A 776 -12.05 16.28 -37.11
C LEU A 776 -12.88 17.35 -36.39
N LEU A 777 -12.96 17.31 -35.06
CA LEU A 777 -13.67 18.31 -34.27
C LEU A 777 -13.01 19.69 -34.32
N GLN A 778 -11.68 19.75 -34.27
CA GLN A 778 -10.94 21.01 -34.44
C GLN A 778 -11.23 21.64 -35.82
N ARG A 779 -11.23 20.85 -36.89
CA ARG A 779 -11.57 21.33 -38.24
C ARG A 779 -13.00 21.87 -38.34
N ARG A 780 -13.95 21.25 -37.64
CA ARG A 780 -15.37 21.65 -37.68
C ARG A 780 -15.66 22.94 -36.91
N ASN A 781 -14.90 23.24 -35.86
CA ASN A 781 -15.18 24.38 -34.98
C ASN A 781 -14.43 25.67 -35.34
N ASN A 782 -13.65 25.71 -36.43
CA ASN A 782 -12.82 26.85 -36.86
C ASN A 782 -11.92 27.46 -35.76
N ASN A 783 -11.75 26.75 -34.65
CA ASN A 783 -11.02 27.16 -33.47
C ASN A 783 -10.02 26.05 -33.14
N ARG A 784 -8.74 26.39 -32.98
CA ARG A 784 -7.68 25.42 -32.68
C ARG A 784 -7.69 24.95 -31.20
N ASP A 785 -8.71 25.32 -30.42
CA ASP A 785 -8.83 24.93 -29.00
C ASP A 785 -9.06 23.42 -28.84
N PHE A 786 -7.97 22.70 -28.56
CA PHE A 786 -7.97 21.25 -28.32
C PHE A 786 -8.78 20.86 -27.09
N THR A 787 -8.81 21.71 -26.06
CA THR A 787 -9.56 21.48 -24.82
C THR A 787 -11.06 21.35 -25.11
N HIS A 788 -11.59 22.15 -26.04
CA HIS A 788 -12.99 22.06 -26.45
C HIS A 788 -13.30 20.74 -27.17
N ALA A 789 -12.39 20.27 -28.02
CA ALA A 789 -12.54 18.97 -28.69
C ALA A 789 -12.55 17.83 -27.66
N ILE A 790 -11.62 17.80 -26.70
CA ILE A 790 -11.60 16.81 -25.60
C ILE A 790 -12.94 16.80 -24.85
N LEU A 791 -13.42 17.96 -24.40
CA LEU A 791 -14.69 18.05 -23.66
C LEU A 791 -15.89 17.58 -24.48
N THR A 792 -15.89 17.86 -25.77
CA THR A 792 -16.94 17.39 -26.69
C THR A 792 -16.96 15.87 -26.78
N ILE A 793 -15.79 15.24 -26.96
CA ILE A 793 -15.67 13.78 -26.99
C ILE A 793 -16.18 13.16 -25.68
N LYS A 794 -15.70 13.66 -24.53
CA LYS A 794 -16.13 13.17 -23.20
C LYS A 794 -17.65 13.23 -23.04
N GLU A 795 -18.24 14.37 -23.40
CA GLU A 795 -19.67 14.61 -23.26
C GLU A 795 -20.49 13.70 -24.19
N GLU A 796 -20.15 13.65 -25.47
CA GLU A 796 -20.88 12.87 -26.47
C GLU A 796 -20.76 11.36 -26.23
N MET A 797 -19.56 10.86 -25.88
CA MET A 797 -19.38 9.45 -25.53
C MET A 797 -20.18 9.08 -24.28
N SER A 798 -20.18 9.92 -23.25
CA SER A 798 -20.97 9.67 -22.03
C SER A 798 -22.48 9.71 -22.30
N MET A 799 -22.97 10.67 -23.08
CA MET A 799 -24.40 10.71 -23.46
C MET A 799 -24.84 9.45 -24.21
N LEU A 800 -23.99 8.95 -25.11
CA LEU A 800 -24.25 7.75 -25.92
C LEU A 800 -23.88 6.43 -25.21
N GLY A 801 -23.27 6.49 -24.03
CA GLY A 801 -22.82 5.29 -23.30
C GLY A 801 -21.69 4.52 -24.00
N LEU A 802 -20.90 5.17 -24.85
CA LEU A 802 -19.83 4.54 -25.63
C LEU A 802 -18.58 4.29 -24.77
N SER A 803 -17.95 3.13 -24.98
CA SER A 803 -16.68 2.74 -24.33
C SER A 803 -15.56 2.43 -25.33
N SER A 804 -15.68 2.89 -26.57
CA SER A 804 -14.68 2.75 -27.64
C SER A 804 -14.59 4.02 -28.47
N PHE A 805 -13.36 4.48 -28.71
CA PHE A 805 -13.05 5.59 -29.60
C PHE A 805 -13.26 5.22 -31.07
N VAL A 806 -13.07 3.95 -31.45
CA VAL A 806 -13.40 3.46 -32.79
C VAL A 806 -14.90 3.62 -33.06
N GLN A 807 -15.75 3.20 -32.12
CA GLN A 807 -17.20 3.35 -32.23
C GLN A 807 -17.61 4.82 -32.29
N TYR A 808 -17.00 5.66 -31.45
CA TYR A 808 -17.26 7.09 -31.44
C TYR A 808 -16.85 7.77 -32.76
N TYR A 809 -15.63 7.53 -33.24
CA TYR A 809 -15.11 8.10 -34.48
C TYR A 809 -15.96 7.71 -35.69
N GLY A 810 -16.41 6.44 -35.76
CA GLY A 810 -17.32 5.99 -36.81
C GLY A 810 -18.61 6.80 -36.87
N ARG A 811 -19.24 7.04 -35.71
CA ARG A 811 -20.46 7.87 -35.62
C ARG A 811 -20.20 9.34 -35.90
N LEU A 812 -19.05 9.88 -35.46
CA LEU A 812 -18.64 11.26 -35.68
C LEU A 812 -18.40 11.54 -37.18
N LYS A 813 -17.67 10.65 -37.85
CA LYS A 813 -17.32 10.74 -39.27
C LYS A 813 -18.56 10.73 -40.17
N GLU A 814 -19.57 9.95 -39.80
CA GLU A 814 -20.83 9.80 -40.56
C GLU A 814 -21.91 10.82 -40.15
N ASP A 815 -21.59 11.80 -39.30
CA ASP A 815 -22.56 12.77 -38.76
C ASP A 815 -23.80 12.16 -38.11
N LYS A 816 -23.61 10.98 -37.49
CA LYS A 816 -24.67 10.21 -36.84
C LYS A 816 -24.88 10.57 -35.37
N ILE A 817 -23.92 11.25 -34.72
CA ILE A 817 -24.03 11.60 -33.29
C ILE A 817 -25.27 12.46 -33.01
N LYS A 818 -25.38 13.61 -33.68
CA LYS A 818 -26.51 14.54 -33.47
C LYS A 818 -27.85 13.97 -33.90
N ASN A 819 -27.84 12.93 -34.73
CA ASN A 819 -29.03 12.26 -35.24
C ASN A 819 -29.50 11.10 -34.36
N ASP A 820 -28.66 10.62 -33.44
CA ASP A 820 -28.97 9.53 -32.53
C ASP A 820 -30.18 9.89 -31.63
N PRO A 821 -31.21 9.02 -31.54
CA PRO A 821 -32.40 9.29 -30.73
C PRO A 821 -32.10 9.54 -29.25
N GLN A 822 -31.14 8.82 -28.67
CA GLN A 822 -30.74 8.97 -27.28
C GLN A 822 -30.05 10.32 -27.07
N TYR A 823 -29.14 10.70 -27.97
CA TYR A 823 -28.50 12.02 -27.93
C TYR A 823 -29.53 13.15 -28.01
N LYS A 824 -30.45 13.10 -28.98
CA LYS A 824 -31.51 14.10 -29.14
C LYS A 824 -32.40 14.21 -27.90
N TRP A 825 -32.76 13.07 -27.31
CA TRP A 825 -33.56 13.06 -26.09
C TRP A 825 -32.82 13.69 -24.91
N ILE A 826 -31.56 13.31 -24.67
CA ILE A 826 -30.74 13.85 -23.58
C ILE A 826 -30.59 15.38 -23.73
N ILE A 827 -30.20 15.86 -24.92
CA ILE A 827 -30.06 17.29 -25.18
C ILE A 827 -31.39 18.03 -24.98
N GLY A 828 -32.50 17.47 -25.45
CA GLY A 828 -33.83 18.04 -25.23
C GLY A 828 -34.16 18.20 -23.73
N GLN A 829 -33.90 17.17 -22.91
CA GLN A 829 -34.11 17.23 -21.47
C GLN A 829 -33.14 18.18 -20.77
N ARG A 830 -31.87 18.23 -21.19
CA ARG A 830 -30.86 19.16 -20.69
C ARG A 830 -31.27 20.61 -20.93
N LEU A 831 -31.72 20.94 -22.14
CA LEU A 831 -32.21 22.28 -22.49
C LEU A 831 -33.45 22.66 -21.69
N LYS A 832 -34.40 21.74 -21.53
CA LYS A 832 -35.59 21.95 -20.68
C LYS A 832 -35.20 22.23 -19.22
N THR A 833 -34.28 21.44 -18.68
CA THR A 833 -33.77 21.58 -17.30
C THR A 833 -33.01 22.90 -17.13
N ALA A 834 -32.19 23.30 -18.11
CA ALA A 834 -31.49 24.57 -18.12
C ALA A 834 -32.45 25.78 -18.12
N ARG A 835 -33.51 25.74 -18.94
CA ARG A 835 -34.57 26.77 -18.93
C ARG A 835 -35.26 26.86 -17.56
N HIS A 836 -35.55 25.73 -16.92
CA HIS A 836 -36.10 25.73 -15.56
C HIS A 836 -35.13 26.34 -14.55
N LYS A 837 -33.82 26.11 -14.70
CA LYS A 837 -32.77 26.70 -13.86
C LYS A 837 -32.69 28.22 -14.04
N GLU A 838 -32.75 28.72 -15.27
CA GLU A 838 -32.82 30.16 -15.58
C GLU A 838 -34.05 30.82 -14.95
N MET A 839 -35.20 30.12 -15.00
CA MET A 839 -36.45 30.56 -14.35
C MET A 839 -36.47 30.33 -12.83
N ARG A 840 -35.38 29.83 -12.22
CA ARG A 840 -35.29 29.47 -10.78
C ARG A 840 -36.38 28.50 -10.31
N ARG A 841 -36.91 27.67 -11.21
CA ARG A 841 -37.90 26.62 -10.92
C ARG A 841 -37.22 25.35 -10.42
N TRP A 842 -36.63 25.42 -9.23
CA TRP A 842 -35.72 24.39 -8.71
C TRP A 842 -36.32 22.98 -8.56
N GLU A 843 -37.61 22.86 -8.29
CA GLU A 843 -38.28 21.55 -8.25
C GLU A 843 -38.35 20.90 -9.63
N ASP A 844 -38.58 21.70 -10.68
CA ASP A 844 -38.55 21.21 -12.06
C ASP A 844 -37.13 20.87 -12.49
N VAL A 845 -36.13 21.60 -12.01
CA VAL A 845 -34.71 21.26 -12.20
C VAL A 845 -34.41 19.90 -11.55
N GLU A 846 -34.80 19.71 -10.30
CA GLU A 846 -34.60 18.44 -9.58
C GLU A 846 -35.30 17.28 -10.30
N ARG A 847 -36.57 17.45 -10.72
CA ARG A 847 -37.31 16.44 -11.50
C ARG A 847 -36.63 16.13 -12.83
N GLY A 848 -36.16 17.15 -13.55
CA GLY A 848 -35.47 16.99 -14.83
C GLY A 848 -34.15 16.23 -14.69
N LEU A 849 -33.36 16.55 -13.67
CA LEU A 849 -32.11 15.86 -13.38
C LEU A 849 -32.34 14.41 -12.92
N LYS A 850 -33.34 14.16 -12.06
CA LYS A 850 -33.71 12.80 -11.65
C LYS A 850 -34.15 11.93 -12.83
N LEU A 851 -34.94 12.48 -13.75
CA LEU A 851 -35.34 11.78 -14.98
C LEU A 851 -34.13 11.42 -15.86
N LEU A 852 -33.18 12.36 -15.99
CA LEU A 852 -31.94 12.11 -16.72
C LEU A 852 -31.12 11.00 -16.07
N VAL A 853 -30.95 11.03 -14.74
CA VAL A 853 -30.24 10.00 -13.97
C VAL A 853 -30.92 8.63 -14.09
N GLU A 854 -32.25 8.57 -14.06
CA GLU A 854 -32.99 7.32 -14.16
C GLU A 854 -32.91 6.69 -15.56
N LYS A 855 -33.03 7.50 -16.62
CA LYS A 855 -33.08 7.01 -18.02
C LYS A 855 -31.71 6.90 -18.69
N ALA A 856 -30.71 7.65 -18.20
CA ALA A 856 -29.34 7.61 -18.68
C ALA A 856 -28.36 7.52 -17.48
N PRO A 857 -28.40 6.44 -16.68
CA PRO A 857 -27.63 6.33 -15.46
C PRO A 857 -26.11 6.40 -15.68
N TRP A 858 -25.61 6.04 -16.85
CA TRP A 858 -24.19 6.13 -17.23
C TRP A 858 -23.72 7.55 -17.59
N TYR A 859 -24.62 8.52 -17.74
CA TYR A 859 -24.26 9.89 -18.09
C TYR A 859 -23.90 10.69 -16.84
N PHE A 860 -22.62 11.03 -16.67
CA PHE A 860 -22.08 11.53 -15.40
C PHE A 860 -22.62 12.91 -14.97
N ARG A 861 -22.83 13.83 -15.92
CA ARG A 861 -23.07 15.25 -15.63
C ARG A 861 -24.38 15.52 -14.85
N PRO A 862 -25.53 14.90 -15.18
CA PRO A 862 -26.76 15.03 -14.40
C PRO A 862 -26.60 14.59 -12.95
N HIS A 863 -25.77 13.57 -12.65
CA HIS A 863 -25.49 13.16 -11.27
C HIS A 863 -24.76 14.26 -10.52
N GLN A 864 -23.68 14.81 -11.07
CA GLN A 864 -22.93 15.90 -10.46
C GLN A 864 -23.83 17.11 -10.17
N GLU A 865 -24.62 17.53 -11.16
CA GLU A 865 -25.55 18.66 -11.02
C GLU A 865 -26.65 18.38 -9.98
N LEU A 866 -27.16 17.14 -9.91
CA LEU A 866 -28.19 16.74 -8.95
C LEU A 866 -27.63 16.73 -7.53
N ILE A 867 -26.46 16.14 -7.32
CA ILE A 867 -25.79 16.07 -6.01
C ILE A 867 -25.58 17.49 -5.46
N ILE A 868 -25.01 18.39 -6.27
CA ILE A 868 -24.78 19.79 -5.88
C ILE A 868 -26.11 20.49 -5.58
N LEU A 869 -27.15 20.29 -6.41
CA LEU A 869 -28.46 20.87 -6.19
C LEU A 869 -29.09 20.40 -4.88
N LEU A 870 -28.99 19.10 -4.57
CA LEU A 870 -29.56 18.50 -3.37
C LEU A 870 -28.89 19.03 -2.11
N ILE A 871 -27.55 19.08 -2.07
CA ILE A 871 -26.81 19.67 -0.95
C ILE A 871 -27.22 21.13 -0.73
N ASN A 872 -27.23 21.94 -1.80
CA ASN A 872 -27.57 23.36 -1.71
C ASN A 872 -29.03 23.61 -1.28
N ARG A 873 -29.90 22.62 -1.43
CA ARG A 873 -31.30 22.65 -0.97
C ARG A 873 -31.50 22.03 0.42
N GLY A 874 -30.42 21.65 1.10
CA GLY A 874 -30.47 21.01 2.43
C GLY A 874 -30.96 19.56 2.41
N LYS A 875 -31.03 18.91 1.24
CA LYS A 875 -31.37 17.50 1.05
C LYS A 875 -30.09 16.66 1.06
N VAL A 876 -29.36 16.73 2.17
CA VAL A 876 -28.01 16.16 2.32
C VAL A 876 -28.04 14.63 2.24
N SER A 877 -29.05 13.98 2.82
CA SER A 877 -29.17 12.51 2.80
C SER A 877 -29.31 11.97 1.37
N ALA A 878 -30.19 12.58 0.58
CA ALA A 878 -30.38 12.26 -0.83
C ALA A 878 -29.12 12.54 -1.65
N ALA A 879 -28.36 13.60 -1.32
CA ALA A 879 -27.10 13.86 -1.99
C ALA A 879 -26.05 12.78 -1.72
N VAL A 880 -25.95 12.28 -0.48
CA VAL A 880 -25.06 11.16 -0.11
C VAL A 880 -25.47 9.87 -0.83
N GLU A 881 -26.77 9.59 -0.92
CA GLU A 881 -27.30 8.45 -1.68
C GLU A 881 -26.94 8.57 -3.17
N HIS A 882 -27.20 9.71 -3.80
CA HIS A 882 -26.85 9.93 -5.20
C HIS A 882 -25.34 9.93 -5.44
N PHE A 883 -24.54 10.41 -4.49
CA PHE A 883 -23.08 10.31 -4.57
C PHE A 883 -22.64 8.84 -4.59
N SER A 884 -23.21 7.97 -3.76
CA SER A 884 -22.89 6.53 -3.79
C SER A 884 -23.11 5.87 -5.16
N LEU A 885 -24.10 6.35 -5.93
CA LEU A 885 -24.37 5.93 -7.31
C LEU A 885 -23.40 6.57 -8.32
N TYR A 886 -23.04 7.84 -8.12
CA TYR A 886 -22.07 8.54 -8.96
C TYR A 886 -20.69 7.91 -8.91
N GLN A 887 -20.29 7.36 -7.74
CA GLN A 887 -18.97 6.79 -7.54
C GLN A 887 -18.64 5.63 -8.50
N VAL A 888 -19.68 4.98 -9.04
CA VAL A 888 -19.58 3.88 -10.00
C VAL A 888 -19.79 4.34 -11.46
N ILE A 889 -19.75 5.64 -11.75
CA ILE A 889 -20.00 6.16 -13.11
C ILE A 889 -18.79 6.95 -13.61
N ASP A 890 -18.39 7.98 -12.86
CA ASP A 890 -17.27 8.86 -13.22
C ASP A 890 -16.44 9.12 -11.96
N PRO A 891 -15.38 8.33 -11.74
CA PRO A 891 -14.50 8.46 -10.58
C PRO A 891 -13.62 9.71 -10.70
N ASN A 892 -14.21 10.87 -10.39
CA ASN A 892 -13.58 12.18 -10.47
C ASN A 892 -13.13 12.64 -9.07
N ILE A 893 -11.84 12.50 -8.78
CA ILE A 893 -11.28 12.79 -7.46
C ILE A 893 -11.56 14.22 -6.97
N LEU A 894 -11.54 15.21 -7.87
CA LEU A 894 -11.81 16.60 -7.52
C LEU A 894 -13.27 16.80 -7.12
N PHE A 895 -14.19 16.23 -7.87
CA PHE A 895 -15.61 16.25 -7.50
C PHE A 895 -15.85 15.56 -6.16
N TYR A 896 -15.11 14.50 -5.83
CA TYR A 896 -15.23 13.82 -4.54
C TYR A 896 -14.76 14.71 -3.40
N PHE A 897 -13.59 15.34 -3.53
CA PHE A 897 -13.10 16.30 -2.55
C PHE A 897 -14.06 17.47 -2.37
N ASP A 898 -14.57 18.02 -3.47
CA ASP A 898 -15.56 19.09 -3.44
C ASP A 898 -16.84 18.62 -2.73
N PHE A 899 -17.37 17.45 -3.08
CA PHE A 899 -18.54 16.89 -2.43
C PHE A 899 -18.33 16.68 -0.94
N PHE A 900 -17.22 16.06 -0.51
CA PHE A 900 -16.92 15.85 0.90
C PHE A 900 -16.76 17.17 1.66
N ASN A 901 -16.10 18.17 1.06
CA ASN A 901 -15.98 19.50 1.66
C ASN A 901 -17.36 20.15 1.85
N HIS A 902 -18.25 20.07 0.85
CA HIS A 902 -19.61 20.58 0.95
C HIS A 902 -20.45 19.78 1.95
N LEU A 903 -20.31 18.46 1.99
CA LEU A 903 -21.01 17.57 2.90
C LEU A 903 -20.64 17.83 4.36
N ILE A 904 -19.34 17.92 4.67
CA ILE A 904 -18.87 18.21 6.04
C ILE A 904 -19.40 19.58 6.49
N LYS A 905 -19.34 20.60 5.61
CA LYS A 905 -19.93 21.92 5.87
C LYS A 905 -21.43 21.87 6.08
N ALA A 906 -22.14 21.11 5.25
CA ALA A 906 -23.59 20.93 5.35
C ALA A 906 -23.97 20.15 6.62
N LEU A 907 -23.08 19.35 7.20
CA LEU A 907 -23.29 18.67 8.47
C LEU A 907 -22.80 19.47 9.68
N HIS A 908 -21.99 20.51 9.51
CA HIS A 908 -21.33 21.26 10.59
C HIS A 908 -20.47 20.37 11.51
N ILE A 909 -19.63 19.51 10.91
CA ILE A 909 -18.78 18.55 11.64
C ILE A 909 -17.27 18.75 11.38
N GLU A 910 -16.86 19.85 10.77
CA GLU A 910 -15.45 20.16 10.44
C GLU A 910 -14.54 20.06 11.66
N ASP A 911 -14.89 20.77 12.73
CA ASP A 911 -14.09 20.82 13.96
C ASP A 911 -14.09 19.48 14.68
N THR A 912 -15.19 18.74 14.58
CA THR A 912 -15.34 17.44 15.22
C THR A 912 -14.54 16.37 14.53
N ILE A 913 -14.54 16.33 13.18
CA ILE A 913 -13.66 15.46 12.40
C ILE A 913 -12.20 15.77 12.71
N ARG A 914 -11.83 17.05 12.86
CA ARG A 914 -10.45 17.44 13.19
C ARG A 914 -10.03 16.96 14.59
N LYS A 915 -10.91 17.02 15.59
CA LYS A 915 -10.62 16.65 16.99
C LYS A 915 -10.71 15.15 17.26
N ASP A 916 -11.63 14.46 16.60
CA ASP A 916 -12.01 13.08 16.89
C ASP A 916 -12.25 12.28 15.60
N ARG A 917 -11.27 12.32 14.68
CA ARG A 917 -11.30 11.61 13.39
C ARG A 917 -11.67 10.14 13.51
N VAL A 918 -11.32 9.49 14.63
CA VAL A 918 -11.63 8.08 14.89
C VAL A 918 -13.12 7.78 14.97
N LEU A 919 -13.96 8.77 15.29
CA LEU A 919 -15.41 8.59 15.30
C LEU A 919 -16.03 8.61 13.89
N PHE A 920 -15.26 9.03 12.90
CA PHE A 920 -15.69 9.16 11.52
C PHE A 920 -14.96 8.10 10.70
N HIS A 921 -15.58 6.93 10.67
CA HIS A 921 -15.16 5.72 9.95
C HIS A 921 -14.61 6.04 8.54
N ILE A 922 -13.47 5.43 8.18
CA ILE A 922 -12.85 5.54 6.84
C ILE A 922 -13.69 4.75 5.82
N PRO A 923 -13.91 5.26 4.59
CA PRO A 923 -14.87 4.69 3.64
C PRO A 923 -14.77 3.18 3.41
N ARG A 924 -15.93 2.57 3.16
CA ARG A 924 -16.05 1.27 2.50
C ARG A 924 -15.34 1.37 1.15
N TYR A 925 -14.62 0.34 0.73
CA TYR A 925 -14.23 0.25 -0.68
C TYR A 925 -15.51 0.41 -1.52
N TYR A 926 -15.47 1.33 -2.49
CA TYR A 926 -16.55 1.71 -3.40
C TYR A 926 -17.65 2.64 -2.90
N THR A 927 -17.76 2.99 -1.60
CA THR A 927 -18.83 3.89 -1.14
C THR A 927 -18.43 4.82 0.00
N ILE A 928 -19.07 5.99 0.03
CA ILE A 928 -19.10 6.84 1.23
C ILE A 928 -19.58 6.04 2.46
N SER A 929 -18.92 6.23 3.61
CA SER A 929 -19.30 5.53 4.84
C SER A 929 -20.78 5.79 5.19
N PRO A 930 -21.56 4.77 5.58
CA PRO A 930 -22.96 4.93 5.97
C PRO A 930 -23.17 5.95 7.09
N ILE A 931 -22.14 6.22 7.90
CA ILE A 931 -22.19 7.25 8.94
C ILE A 931 -22.60 8.62 8.39
N TYR A 932 -22.17 8.98 7.18
CA TYR A 932 -22.51 10.28 6.61
C TYR A 932 -23.98 10.36 6.19
N TYR A 933 -24.53 9.25 5.66
CA TYR A 933 -25.96 9.15 5.37
C TYR A 933 -26.78 9.18 6.65
N PHE A 934 -26.34 8.43 7.67
CA PHE A 934 -26.94 8.38 9.01
C PHE A 934 -27.02 9.76 9.66
N LEU A 935 -25.90 10.52 9.69
CA LEU A 935 -25.85 11.87 10.26
C LEU A 935 -26.71 12.85 9.45
N ALA A 936 -26.70 12.75 8.12
CA ALA A 936 -27.54 13.58 7.25
C ALA A 936 -29.03 13.37 7.52
N LEU A 937 -29.47 12.11 7.68
CA LEU A 937 -30.85 11.80 8.04
C LEU A 937 -31.25 12.39 9.39
N LEU A 938 -30.42 12.19 10.41
CA LEU A 938 -30.69 12.71 11.75
C LEU A 938 -30.81 14.23 11.73
N LYS A 939 -29.93 14.92 10.99
CA LYS A 939 -30.03 16.38 10.79
C LYS A 939 -31.38 16.75 10.17
N GLU A 940 -31.77 16.10 9.09
CA GLU A 940 -33.04 16.38 8.40
C GLU A 940 -34.26 16.13 9.30
N MET A 941 -34.30 15.00 10.01
CA MET A 941 -35.37 14.66 10.96
C MET A 941 -35.43 15.65 12.14
N GLY A 942 -34.28 16.01 12.69
CA GLY A 942 -34.12 16.94 13.82
C GLY A 942 -34.47 18.41 13.50
N GLY A 943 -34.76 18.76 12.25
CA GLY A 943 -35.17 20.11 11.85
C GLY A 943 -34.28 20.78 10.81
N GLY A 944 -33.42 20.01 10.12
CA GLY A 944 -32.58 20.45 9.00
C GLY A 944 -31.65 21.58 9.39
N GLU A 945 -31.81 22.74 8.74
CA GLU A 945 -31.01 23.94 8.97
C GLU A 945 -31.04 24.50 10.39
N LYS A 946 -32.03 24.12 11.21
CA LYS A 946 -32.06 24.51 12.63
C LYS A 946 -30.96 23.83 13.44
N VAL A 947 -30.54 22.63 13.05
CA VAL A 947 -29.46 21.89 13.69
C VAL A 947 -28.12 22.44 13.19
N LYS A 948 -27.34 23.01 14.11
CA LYS A 948 -26.09 23.73 13.84
C LYS A 948 -24.83 22.97 14.23
N ASP A 949 -24.95 21.88 14.99
CA ASP A 949 -23.80 21.15 15.51
C ASP A 949 -24.19 19.73 15.93
N PHE A 950 -23.20 18.85 15.99
CA PHE A 950 -23.28 17.49 16.51
C PHE A 950 -22.35 17.35 17.72
N SER A 951 -22.85 16.80 18.82
CA SER A 951 -22.02 16.42 19.97
C SER A 951 -21.96 14.92 20.13
N PHE A 952 -20.75 14.38 20.24
CA PHE A 952 -20.50 12.96 20.44
C PHE A 952 -19.93 12.74 21.83
N SER A 953 -20.40 11.71 22.53
CA SER A 953 -19.86 11.32 23.84
C SER A 953 -18.39 10.90 23.74
N ARG A 954 -17.59 11.17 24.77
CA ARG A 954 -16.23 10.61 24.88
C ARG A 954 -16.32 9.08 24.92
N CYS A 955 -15.67 8.44 23.96
CA CYS A 955 -15.69 6.99 23.76
C CYS A 955 -14.47 6.34 24.41
N SER A 956 -14.66 5.20 25.05
CA SER A 956 -13.58 4.25 25.33
C SER A 956 -13.16 3.55 24.03
N PRO A 957 -11.99 2.89 23.99
CA PRO A 957 -11.61 2.00 22.90
C PRO A 957 -12.68 1.00 22.48
N GLN A 958 -13.36 0.39 23.45
CA GLN A 958 -14.41 -0.59 23.19
C GLN A 958 -15.64 0.06 22.53
N ASP A 959 -15.99 1.27 22.93
CA ASP A 959 -17.09 2.02 22.31
C ASP A 959 -16.79 2.33 20.85
N VAL A 960 -15.52 2.61 20.51
CA VAL A 960 -15.08 2.81 19.13
C VAL A 960 -15.21 1.51 18.32
N GLU A 961 -14.78 0.36 18.85
CA GLU A 961 -14.96 -0.90 18.11
C GLU A 961 -16.45 -1.23 17.91
N ASN A 962 -17.29 -1.00 18.92
CA ASN A 962 -18.74 -1.19 18.80
C ASN A 962 -19.35 -0.26 17.72
N LEU A 963 -18.85 0.97 17.60
CA LEU A 963 -19.23 1.92 16.55
C LEU A 963 -18.87 1.39 15.15
N TYR A 964 -17.65 0.84 15.00
CA TYR A 964 -17.19 0.27 13.75
C TYR A 964 -18.01 -0.97 13.38
N ASP A 965 -18.28 -1.86 14.34
CA ASP A 965 -19.16 -3.03 14.11
C ASP A 965 -20.57 -2.63 13.66
N LEU A 966 -21.14 -1.58 14.27
CA LEU A 966 -22.45 -1.08 13.89
C LEU A 966 -22.46 -0.57 12.45
N PHE A 967 -21.48 0.25 12.06
CA PHE A 967 -21.40 0.79 10.70
C PHE A 967 -20.86 -0.21 9.66
N ASP A 968 -20.21 -1.30 10.09
CA ASP A 968 -19.93 -2.49 9.29
C ASP A 968 -21.20 -3.29 8.99
N TYR A 969 -22.25 -3.17 9.81
CA TYR A 969 -23.55 -3.79 9.60
C TYR A 969 -24.50 -2.92 8.76
N LEU A 970 -24.61 -1.62 9.06
CA LEU A 970 -25.62 -0.73 8.47
C LEU A 970 -25.31 -0.33 7.02
N THR A 971 -26.28 -0.38 6.11
CA THR A 971 -26.18 0.17 4.74
C THR A 971 -27.24 1.24 4.52
N ILE A 972 -27.16 2.01 3.42
CA ILE A 972 -28.20 2.99 3.07
C ILE A 972 -29.57 2.32 2.94
N ASP A 973 -29.64 1.16 2.31
CA ASP A 973 -30.90 0.43 2.09
C ASP A 973 -31.44 -0.22 3.37
N ILE A 974 -30.58 -0.77 4.24
CA ILE A 974 -31.00 -1.22 5.60
C ILE A 974 -31.58 -0.05 6.39
N ILE A 975 -30.91 1.11 6.41
CA ILE A 975 -31.38 2.31 7.11
C ILE A 975 -32.77 2.71 6.58
N LYS A 976 -32.95 2.78 5.26
CA LYS A 976 -34.24 3.11 4.62
C LYS A 976 -35.33 2.09 4.95
N GLY A 977 -35.03 0.80 4.86
CA GLY A 977 -35.99 -0.28 5.14
C GLY A 977 -36.47 -0.27 6.59
N VAL A 978 -35.57 -0.02 7.55
CA VAL A 978 -35.93 0.11 8.97
C VAL A 978 -36.81 1.34 9.20
N ILE A 979 -36.54 2.46 8.54
CA ILE A 979 -37.36 3.68 8.67
C ILE A 979 -38.74 3.49 8.04
N SER A 980 -38.83 2.90 6.84
CA SER A 980 -40.11 2.70 6.16
C SER A 980 -41.06 1.76 6.91
N ASN A 981 -40.50 0.84 7.71
CA ASN A 981 -41.27 -0.11 8.52
C ASN A 981 -41.50 0.38 9.95
N CYS A 982 -41.01 1.58 10.30
CA CYS A 982 -41.18 2.13 11.64
C CYS A 982 -42.55 2.79 11.79
N SER A 983 -43.29 2.41 12.83
CA SER A 983 -44.56 3.04 13.20
C SER A 983 -44.38 4.36 13.99
N LEU A 984 -43.16 4.67 14.41
CA LEU A 984 -42.82 5.85 15.20
C LEU A 984 -42.56 7.07 14.30
N ASP A 985 -43.13 8.23 14.62
CA ASP A 985 -42.66 9.50 14.01
C ASP A 985 -41.39 9.97 14.71
N ILE A 986 -40.25 9.47 14.22
CA ILE A 986 -38.91 9.79 14.73
C ILE A 986 -38.67 11.31 14.75
N SER A 987 -39.17 12.03 13.75
CA SER A 987 -38.97 13.48 13.65
C SER A 987 -39.73 14.23 14.73
N GLU A 988 -40.97 13.83 15.00
CA GLU A 988 -41.77 14.41 16.08
C GLU A 988 -41.14 14.15 17.45
N GLU A 989 -40.70 12.92 17.69
CA GLU A 989 -40.13 12.51 18.98
C GLU A 989 -38.77 13.20 19.26
N LEU A 990 -37.89 13.32 18.25
CA LEU A 990 -36.67 14.12 18.37
C LEU A 990 -36.99 15.58 18.68
N ARG A 991 -37.99 16.18 18.03
CA ARG A 991 -38.38 17.59 18.25
C ARG A 991 -38.99 17.83 19.62
N LYS A 992 -39.58 16.82 20.26
CA LYS A 992 -40.00 16.84 21.67
C LYS A 992 -38.82 16.75 22.65
N GLY A 993 -37.59 16.57 22.15
CA GLY A 993 -36.40 16.41 22.98
C GLY A 993 -36.27 15.04 23.64
N ARG A 994 -37.06 14.05 23.19
CA ARG A 994 -36.96 12.68 23.68
C ARG A 994 -35.69 12.01 23.12
N GLU A 995 -35.11 11.13 23.91
CA GLU A 995 -34.00 10.30 23.45
C GLU A 995 -34.56 9.13 22.65
N ILE A 996 -34.00 8.91 21.46
CA ILE A 996 -34.38 7.82 20.57
C ILE A 996 -33.15 6.97 20.34
N ASN A 997 -33.28 5.67 20.51
CA ASN A 997 -32.25 4.74 20.06
C ASN A 997 -32.39 4.55 18.54
N PHE A 998 -31.66 5.37 17.78
CA PHE A 998 -31.68 5.40 16.33
C PHE A 998 -30.67 4.39 15.79
N MET A 999 -31.15 3.18 15.47
CA MET A 999 -30.38 2.06 14.92
C MET A 999 -29.15 1.74 15.76
N GLY A 1000 -29.36 1.55 17.06
CA GLY A 1000 -28.31 1.20 18.00
C GLY A 1000 -27.54 2.37 18.60
N VAL A 1001 -27.78 3.61 18.15
CA VAL A 1001 -27.18 4.82 18.75
C VAL A 1001 -28.25 5.64 19.46
N PRO A 1002 -28.14 5.90 20.77
CA PRO A 1002 -29.00 6.87 21.44
C PRO A 1002 -28.73 8.29 20.92
N VAL A 1003 -29.79 8.94 20.46
CA VAL A 1003 -29.77 10.28 19.88
C VAL A 1003 -30.82 11.16 20.56
N ARG A 1004 -30.43 12.40 20.90
CA ARG A 1004 -31.34 13.40 21.44
C ARG A 1004 -31.11 14.76 20.80
N LEU A 1005 -32.19 15.51 20.60
CA LEU A 1005 -32.11 16.90 20.14
C LEU A 1005 -32.09 17.85 21.36
N GLU A 1006 -31.07 18.70 21.42
CA GLU A 1006 -30.77 19.59 22.55
C GLU A 1006 -30.73 21.07 22.16
N ASN A 1007 -30.54 21.95 23.14
CA ASN A 1007 -30.34 23.40 22.96
C ASN A 1007 -31.44 24.07 22.13
N GLY A 1008 -32.70 23.71 22.38
CA GLY A 1008 -33.86 24.26 21.65
C GLY A 1008 -33.89 23.88 20.18
N GLY A 1009 -33.41 22.68 19.82
CA GLY A 1009 -33.42 22.18 18.45
C GLY A 1009 -32.14 22.45 17.65
N ARG A 1010 -31.07 22.93 18.31
CA ARG A 1010 -29.85 23.39 17.65
C ARG A 1010 -28.71 22.38 17.63
N ARG A 1011 -28.73 21.37 18.51
CA ARG A 1011 -27.63 20.38 18.62
C ARG A 1011 -28.20 18.97 18.67
N LEU A 1012 -27.64 18.07 17.86
CA LEU A 1012 -27.90 16.63 17.98
C LEU A 1012 -26.81 16.00 18.84
N ALA A 1013 -27.21 15.38 19.96
CA ALA A 1013 -26.32 14.63 20.84
C ALA A 1013 -26.40 13.14 20.53
N LEU A 1014 -25.26 12.51 20.24
CA LEU A 1014 -25.12 11.08 20.00
C LEU A 1014 -24.28 10.46 21.12
N ASP A 1015 -24.86 9.50 21.84
CA ASP A 1015 -24.20 8.82 22.96
C ASP A 1015 -23.60 7.48 22.52
N TYR A 1016 -22.42 7.55 21.93
CA TYR A 1016 -21.64 6.40 21.48
C TYR A 1016 -21.17 5.47 22.61
N ARG A 1017 -21.29 5.84 23.89
CA ARG A 1017 -21.01 4.92 25.02
C ARG A 1017 -22.11 3.88 25.25
N ARG A 1018 -23.29 4.07 24.65
CA ARG A 1018 -24.47 3.22 24.83
C ARG A 1018 -24.90 2.55 23.53
N ILE A 1019 -23.93 2.25 22.66
CA ILE A 1019 -24.20 1.58 21.38
C ILE A 1019 -24.76 0.17 21.62
N ARG A 1020 -25.84 -0.17 20.93
CA ARG A 1020 -26.43 -1.51 20.87
C ARG A 1020 -26.41 -2.02 19.44
N THR A 1021 -25.51 -2.94 19.12
CA THR A 1021 -25.29 -3.45 17.75
C THR A 1021 -26.44 -4.31 17.22
N ASP A 1022 -27.39 -4.71 18.07
CA ASP A 1022 -28.53 -5.56 17.79
C ASP A 1022 -29.90 -4.86 17.93
N ALA A 1023 -29.91 -3.57 18.30
CA ALA A 1023 -31.14 -2.84 18.58
C ALA A 1023 -31.67 -2.07 17.35
N ALA A 1024 -32.95 -2.29 17.03
CA ALA A 1024 -33.70 -1.47 16.08
C ALA A 1024 -34.20 -0.16 16.73
N LEU A 1025 -35.00 0.62 15.99
CA LEU A 1025 -35.61 1.87 16.46
C LEU A 1025 -36.46 1.67 17.72
N SER A 1026 -36.14 2.40 18.80
CA SER A 1026 -36.92 2.41 20.04
C SER A 1026 -36.82 3.75 20.77
N ILE A 1027 -37.82 4.08 21.60
CA ILE A 1027 -37.79 5.19 22.54
C ILE A 1027 -37.36 4.63 23.90
N GLU A 1028 -36.40 5.27 24.57
CA GLU A 1028 -36.04 4.97 25.97
C GLU A 1028 -36.82 5.84 26.96
#